data_AF-A0A971JPH7-F1
#
_entry.id   AF-A0A971JPH7-F1
#
_cell.length_a   1.000
_cell.length_b   1.000
_cell.length_c   1.000
_cell.angle_alpha   90.00
_cell.angle_beta   90.00
_cell.angle_gamma   90.00
#
_symmetry.space_group_name_H-M   'P 1'
#
loop_
_entity.id
_entity.type
_entity.pdbx_description
1 polymer ?
#
loop_
_entity_poly.entity_id
_entity_poly.type
_entity_poly.pdbx_seq_one_letter_code
_entity_poly.pdbx_strand_id
1 'polypeptide(L)'
;MPKLKPWYKVVNPREDLREGRPLDASEFAVHLDHIRDGQAHPDYQDPVRFFERTFLTRNLRAVSGEVIRRLNGVKTEASALYNMTTQFGGGKTHALALLYHLATAGDEAKAFMGVQAILEAGGVGEIPKANVGIFVGTRFDVLTGRGGDDGTPRRRTPWGELAWQLGGEESFDVVREHDAQGIAPAGDVIRKMIPDDKPALLLIDEVMNYVSPERKTKRAGEMYNFLMKLSEEIAGMDRVVAVVSIPASELEMGTEDEADYTRLKKMLDRKGKPVIMSAENEMSEIIRRRLFEWDLRAVGADGRLLLPRDAIAACKEYADWIQDNRNQVPNWFTDHAQVAFEATYPFHPMVISVFERKWRELPRFQQTRGVLRLLALWVSHVFQSGFKGAQNDLLIGMGSAPLEDSQFRTAAFEQLGESRLEGAVATDIAGSKESHAMLLDKEAEETLRKARVHQKSATAVFFESNGGQGESRQSATVPELRLAVAGPTIDIGNVETALEALTDRCYYLTLERNSYYFSMMENLNKRYADRRAGVKEEDVARLVREQVEKVFADAEGLERVFFPEKSVQIPNRPVVTLVIGQPERPLRDTPELISEMMAMTKESGSSMRTFKSALIWVVPDSADAMRDDARRLLAWEAIDTEKGVMNLDDVQHRQLSEHIKRARRDLKESVWRSYNKVMLLGKDGALKTVDLGLVTSSSAESLTKLILSTLRQNDEIVKAVSPRFLLKNWPPAKPEWSTKDVRDAFFASPIFPRLLSVDAVRGAVARGVSEGQMAYVAQSAEGYNPFIYKQILNEYDVEISDDVFIINAEDAEKHIKPPELTRILITPEYAQVKPGQKQAFSTRGLDQFGRDFQCEGIQWDVTGGEIDERGVFQAAEEVGRFIVTVSASGLKAEAQVSVAKEASKEDGKPIPPPPLVEKMMRWSGEIPPQKWMNFYTKVLTKLVSAGGLKVTVHVESHPEGGLGERQVDDIRTALRGLGLNDNVE
;
A
#
# COMPACT_ATOMS: atom_id res chain seq x y z
N MET A 1 47.72 4.13 -0.14
CA MET A 1 47.82 2.66 -0.18
C MET A 1 48.12 2.23 -1.60
N PRO A 2 48.92 1.17 -1.83
CA PRO A 2 49.07 0.59 -3.16
C PRO A 2 47.68 0.20 -3.68
N LYS A 3 47.41 0.48 -4.95
CA LYS A 3 46.12 0.16 -5.59
C LYS A 3 45.98 -1.36 -5.65
N LEU A 4 45.15 -1.94 -4.78
CA LEU A 4 44.85 -3.37 -4.77
C LEU A 4 44.32 -3.80 -6.15
N LYS A 5 44.74 -4.98 -6.61
CA LYS A 5 44.34 -5.53 -7.89
C LYS A 5 43.12 -6.44 -7.73
N PRO A 6 42.15 -6.39 -8.66
CA PRO A 6 41.06 -7.35 -8.68
C PRO A 6 41.60 -8.76 -8.95
N TRP A 7 40.90 -9.78 -8.46
CA TRP A 7 41.39 -11.17 -8.44
C TRP A 7 41.82 -11.68 -9.83
N TYR A 8 41.08 -11.31 -10.88
CA TYR A 8 41.30 -11.75 -12.26
C TYR A 8 42.59 -11.17 -12.89
N LYS A 9 43.27 -10.23 -12.21
CA LYS A 9 44.61 -9.73 -12.59
C LYS A 9 45.74 -10.37 -11.78
N VAL A 10 45.40 -11.22 -10.81
CA VAL A 10 46.36 -11.83 -9.87
C VAL A 10 46.49 -13.33 -10.12
N VAL A 11 45.37 -14.02 -10.36
CA VAL A 11 45.32 -15.46 -10.65
C VAL A 11 44.49 -15.70 -11.91
N ASN A 12 44.97 -16.58 -12.77
CA ASN A 12 44.27 -16.94 -14.00
C ASN A 12 43.42 -18.21 -13.77
N PRO A 13 42.13 -18.20 -14.15
CA PRO A 13 41.39 -19.44 -14.34
C PRO A 13 42.07 -20.31 -15.39
N ARG A 14 41.81 -21.61 -15.39
CA ARG A 14 42.25 -22.50 -16.48
C ARG A 14 41.82 -22.00 -17.86
N GLU A 15 42.59 -22.38 -18.87
CA GLU A 15 42.38 -22.01 -20.28
C GLU A 15 40.94 -22.22 -20.78
N ASP A 16 40.36 -23.41 -20.55
CA ASP A 16 38.99 -23.76 -20.89
C ASP A 16 37.94 -22.83 -20.26
N LEU A 17 38.11 -22.48 -18.98
CA LEU A 17 37.25 -21.54 -18.27
C LEU A 17 37.40 -20.11 -18.79
N ARG A 18 38.62 -19.70 -19.17
CA ARG A 18 38.87 -18.36 -19.74
C ARG A 18 38.23 -18.19 -21.11
N GLU A 19 38.25 -19.25 -21.92
CA GLU A 19 37.68 -19.25 -23.27
C GLU A 19 36.15 -19.40 -23.27
N GLY A 20 35.54 -19.74 -22.13
CA GLY A 20 34.09 -19.93 -22.03
C GLY A 20 33.59 -21.15 -22.80
N ARG A 21 34.41 -22.19 -22.91
CA ARG A 21 33.99 -23.45 -23.55
C ARG A 21 32.85 -24.08 -22.75
N PRO A 22 31.91 -24.79 -23.40
CA PRO A 22 30.86 -25.52 -22.69
C PRO A 22 31.48 -26.51 -21.71
N LEU A 23 31.10 -26.42 -20.44
CA LEU A 23 31.62 -27.28 -19.37
C LEU A 23 30.64 -28.42 -19.12
N ASP A 24 30.95 -29.61 -19.65
CA ASP A 24 30.18 -30.81 -19.33
C ASP A 24 30.54 -31.27 -17.90
N ALA A 25 29.52 -31.68 -17.15
CA ALA A 25 29.71 -32.34 -15.86
C ALA A 25 30.61 -33.58 -15.98
N SER A 26 30.65 -34.24 -17.14
CA SER A 26 31.50 -35.41 -17.41
C SER A 26 33.00 -35.08 -17.39
N GLU A 27 33.41 -33.85 -17.71
CA GLU A 27 34.82 -33.43 -17.71
C GLU A 27 35.43 -33.34 -16.30
N PHE A 28 34.61 -33.26 -15.26
CA PHE A 28 35.03 -33.29 -13.86
C PHE A 28 34.94 -34.69 -13.24
N ALA A 29 34.46 -35.69 -14.00
CA ALA A 29 34.37 -37.08 -13.55
C ALA A 29 35.60 -37.87 -13.97
N VAL A 30 36.12 -38.67 -13.02
CA VAL A 30 37.19 -39.62 -13.30
C VAL A 30 36.54 -40.92 -13.76
N HIS A 31 36.96 -41.45 -14.90
CA HIS A 31 36.55 -42.75 -15.42
C HIS A 31 37.77 -43.65 -15.53
N LEU A 32 37.91 -44.61 -14.61
CA LEU A 32 39.11 -45.45 -14.52
C LEU A 32 39.33 -46.32 -15.77
N ASP A 33 38.24 -46.77 -16.39
CA ASP A 33 38.26 -47.50 -17.66
C ASP A 33 38.70 -46.62 -18.83
N HIS A 34 38.29 -45.36 -18.89
CA HIS A 34 38.79 -44.43 -19.91
C HIS A 34 40.29 -44.19 -19.76
N ILE A 35 40.81 -44.11 -18.53
CA ILE A 35 42.25 -43.98 -18.27
C ILE A 35 42.99 -45.22 -18.79
N ARG A 36 42.45 -46.40 -18.52
CA ARG A 36 42.98 -47.67 -19.00
C ARG A 36 43.00 -47.75 -20.53
N ASP A 37 41.91 -47.32 -21.17
CA ASP A 37 41.73 -47.42 -22.62
C ASP A 37 42.40 -46.27 -23.39
N GLY A 38 43.03 -45.30 -22.70
CA GLY A 38 43.70 -44.15 -23.32
C GLY A 38 42.76 -43.06 -23.83
N GLN A 39 41.51 -43.03 -23.33
CA GLN A 39 40.42 -42.16 -23.79
C GLN A 39 40.01 -41.10 -22.75
N ALA A 40 40.68 -41.05 -21.59
CA ALA A 40 40.34 -40.06 -20.57
C ALA A 40 40.77 -38.65 -20.98
N HIS A 41 40.11 -37.63 -20.41
CA HIS A 41 40.53 -36.25 -20.57
C HIS A 41 42.01 -36.08 -20.14
N PRO A 42 42.81 -35.21 -20.81
CA PRO A 42 44.25 -35.08 -20.53
C PRO A 42 44.60 -34.87 -19.05
N ASP A 43 43.75 -34.18 -18.29
CA ASP A 43 43.93 -33.96 -16.84
C ASP A 43 43.89 -35.24 -16.00
N TYR A 44 43.31 -36.31 -16.51
CA TYR A 44 43.23 -37.61 -15.86
C TYR A 44 44.09 -38.67 -16.55
N GLN A 45 44.32 -38.54 -17.85
CA GLN A 45 45.14 -39.47 -18.63
C GLN A 45 46.65 -39.25 -18.42
N ASP A 46 47.10 -37.99 -18.41
CA ASP A 46 48.52 -37.65 -18.20
C ASP A 46 48.82 -37.64 -16.70
N PRO A 47 49.73 -38.53 -16.22
CA PRO A 47 50.04 -38.61 -14.80
C PRO A 47 50.61 -37.28 -14.25
N VAL A 48 51.43 -36.56 -15.00
CA VAL A 48 52.02 -35.30 -14.53
C VAL A 48 50.91 -34.28 -14.24
N ARG A 49 50.02 -34.07 -15.22
CA ARG A 49 48.87 -33.15 -15.06
C ARG A 49 47.91 -33.61 -13.97
N PHE A 50 47.70 -34.92 -13.84
CA PHE A 50 46.84 -35.49 -12.81
C PHE A 50 47.35 -35.15 -11.40
N PHE A 51 48.65 -35.31 -11.15
CA PHE A 51 49.25 -35.01 -9.84
C PHE A 51 49.30 -33.50 -9.56
N GLU A 52 49.55 -32.64 -10.55
CA GLU A 52 49.49 -31.18 -10.38
C GLU A 52 48.10 -30.70 -9.92
N ARG A 53 47.05 -31.30 -10.48
CA ARG A 53 45.63 -30.97 -10.21
C ARG A 53 45.03 -31.72 -9.02
N THR A 54 45.79 -32.64 -8.43
CA THR A 54 45.34 -33.43 -7.28
C THR A 54 45.93 -32.87 -5.99
N PHE A 55 45.05 -32.44 -5.09
CA PHE A 55 45.47 -32.18 -3.71
C PHE A 55 45.57 -33.51 -2.97
N LEU A 56 46.76 -33.84 -2.45
CA LEU A 56 46.97 -35.04 -1.66
C LEU A 56 46.45 -34.84 -0.25
N THR A 57 45.16 -35.14 -0.07
CA THR A 57 44.51 -35.16 1.24
C THR A 57 45.25 -36.08 2.20
N ARG A 58 45.11 -35.83 3.50
CA ARG A 58 45.72 -36.71 4.52
C ARG A 58 45.39 -38.19 4.30
N ASN A 59 44.12 -38.49 3.98
CA ASN A 59 43.67 -39.86 3.74
C ASN A 59 44.20 -40.43 2.42
N LEU A 60 44.24 -39.65 1.33
CA LEU A 60 44.83 -40.08 0.07
C LEU A 60 46.32 -40.40 0.23
N ARG A 61 47.06 -39.53 0.93
CA ARG A 61 48.49 -39.73 1.22
C ARG A 61 48.71 -41.01 2.02
N ALA A 62 47.93 -41.21 3.09
CA ALA A 62 48.04 -42.38 3.96
C ALA A 62 47.74 -43.69 3.20
N VAL A 63 46.59 -43.78 2.53
CA VAL A 63 46.21 -45.02 1.83
C VAL A 63 47.18 -45.34 0.68
N SER A 64 47.63 -44.34 -0.06
CA SER A 64 48.58 -44.54 -1.16
C SER A 64 49.95 -44.99 -0.65
N GLY A 65 50.39 -44.44 0.49
CA GLY A 65 51.62 -44.85 1.14
C GLY A 65 51.56 -46.32 1.59
N GLU A 66 50.45 -46.74 2.20
CA GLU A 66 50.26 -48.14 2.61
C GLU A 66 50.16 -49.10 1.41
N VAL A 67 49.47 -48.72 0.34
CA VAL A 67 49.39 -49.54 -0.88
C VAL A 67 50.78 -49.73 -1.50
N ILE A 68 51.56 -48.65 -1.67
CA ILE A 68 52.94 -48.76 -2.17
C ILE A 68 53.82 -49.57 -1.22
N ARG A 69 53.66 -49.41 0.10
CA ARG A 69 54.35 -50.21 1.11
C ARG A 69 54.06 -51.70 0.93
N ARG A 70 52.81 -52.08 0.70
CA ARG A 70 52.44 -53.49 0.43
C ARG A 70 52.99 -54.00 -0.90
N LEU A 71 52.97 -53.20 -1.97
CA LEU A 71 53.54 -53.60 -3.27
C LEU A 71 55.08 -53.82 -3.19
N ASN A 72 55.75 -53.13 -2.27
CA ASN A 72 57.16 -53.37 -1.91
C ASN A 72 57.38 -54.65 -1.07
N GLY A 73 56.33 -55.43 -0.76
CA GLY A 73 56.42 -56.66 0.03
C GLY A 73 56.40 -56.45 1.55
N VAL A 74 56.23 -55.20 2.01
CA VAL A 74 56.18 -54.89 3.44
C VAL A 74 54.75 -55.05 3.96
N LYS A 75 54.54 -56.05 4.83
CA LYS A 75 53.21 -56.39 5.38
C LYS A 75 52.81 -55.59 6.62
N THR A 76 53.78 -55.06 7.36
CA THR A 76 53.52 -54.35 8.63
C THR A 76 52.71 -53.09 8.36
N GLU A 77 51.57 -52.95 9.03
CA GLU A 77 50.66 -51.80 8.91
C GLU A 77 50.08 -51.56 7.50
N ALA A 78 50.22 -52.54 6.60
CA ALA A 78 49.77 -52.45 5.20
C ALA A 78 48.82 -53.61 4.86
N SER A 79 47.56 -53.27 4.59
CA SER A 79 46.52 -54.24 4.26
C SER A 79 46.68 -54.78 2.85
N ALA A 80 46.23 -56.01 2.60
CA ALA A 80 46.13 -56.55 1.23
C ALA A 80 44.80 -56.17 0.56
N LEU A 81 43.78 -55.79 1.33
CA LEU A 81 42.47 -55.38 0.83
C LEU A 81 42.06 -54.03 1.44
N TYR A 82 41.63 -53.11 0.59
CA TYR A 82 41.08 -51.81 0.96
C TYR A 82 39.65 -51.68 0.46
N ASN A 83 38.72 -51.34 1.35
CA ASN A 83 37.33 -51.03 1.00
C ASN A 83 37.14 -49.52 0.98
N MET A 84 37.03 -48.94 -0.21
CA MET A 84 36.81 -47.51 -0.42
C MET A 84 35.33 -47.20 -0.26
N THR A 85 35.04 -46.39 0.74
CA THR A 85 33.70 -45.84 0.98
C THR A 85 33.78 -44.32 0.98
N THR A 86 32.68 -43.67 0.59
CA THR A 86 32.56 -42.21 0.57
C THR A 86 31.36 -41.84 1.42
N GLN A 87 31.51 -40.87 2.30
CA GLN A 87 30.37 -40.34 3.04
C GLN A 87 29.44 -39.53 2.12
N PHE A 88 29.99 -38.80 1.15
CA PHE A 88 29.21 -37.95 0.25
C PHE A 88 29.91 -37.83 -1.10
N GLY A 89 29.25 -38.32 -2.15
CA GLY A 89 29.70 -38.41 -3.56
C GLY A 89 31.05 -37.77 -3.95
N GLY A 90 32.02 -38.62 -4.31
CA GLY A 90 33.28 -38.24 -4.98
C GLY A 90 34.54 -38.79 -4.29
N GLY A 91 35.59 -39.06 -5.07
CA GLY A 91 36.94 -39.36 -4.56
C GLY A 91 37.42 -40.82 -4.61
N LYS A 92 36.53 -41.83 -4.75
CA LYS A 92 36.94 -43.25 -4.86
C LYS A 92 37.66 -43.55 -6.17
N THR A 93 36.99 -43.31 -7.28
CA THR A 93 37.57 -43.49 -8.62
C THR A 93 38.80 -42.59 -8.82
N HIS A 94 38.83 -41.40 -8.19
CA HIS A 94 40.01 -40.54 -8.19
C HIS A 94 41.18 -41.16 -7.41
N ALA A 95 40.93 -41.78 -6.25
CA ALA A 95 41.95 -42.54 -5.51
C ALA A 95 42.45 -43.76 -6.29
N LEU A 96 41.55 -44.50 -6.93
CA LEU A 96 41.93 -45.63 -7.80
C LEU A 96 42.78 -45.18 -8.98
N ALA A 97 42.45 -44.05 -9.62
CA ALA A 97 43.25 -43.46 -10.70
C ALA A 97 44.64 -43.01 -10.22
N LEU A 98 44.74 -42.45 -9.01
CA LEU A 98 46.03 -42.11 -8.41
C LEU A 98 46.89 -43.36 -8.19
N LEU A 99 46.31 -44.44 -7.66
CA LEU A 99 47.02 -45.70 -7.46
C LEU A 99 47.43 -46.35 -8.79
N TYR A 100 46.56 -46.28 -9.80
CA TYR A 100 46.87 -46.72 -11.16
C TYR A 100 48.13 -46.01 -11.68
N HIS A 101 48.16 -44.68 -11.66
CA HIS A 101 49.30 -43.90 -12.16
C HIS A 101 50.60 -44.21 -11.41
N LEU A 102 50.55 -44.37 -10.08
CA LEU A 102 51.72 -44.77 -9.28
C LEU A 102 52.23 -46.16 -9.69
N ALA A 103 51.32 -47.14 -9.79
CA ALA A 103 51.65 -48.52 -10.11
C ALA A 103 52.17 -48.72 -11.54
N THR A 104 51.66 -47.95 -12.50
CA THR A 104 52.07 -48.05 -13.92
C THR A 104 53.36 -47.28 -14.22
N ALA A 105 53.55 -46.12 -13.59
CA ALA A 105 54.78 -45.33 -13.75
C ALA A 105 55.96 -45.91 -12.96
N GLY A 106 55.69 -46.54 -11.81
CA GLY A 106 56.75 -47.02 -10.92
C GLY A 106 57.64 -45.87 -10.44
N ASP A 107 58.95 -46.06 -10.43
CA ASP A 107 59.90 -45.08 -9.91
C ASP A 107 59.94 -43.75 -10.68
N GLU A 108 59.47 -43.70 -11.93
CA GLU A 108 59.29 -42.44 -12.65
C GLU A 108 58.32 -41.50 -11.94
N ALA A 109 57.37 -42.05 -11.15
CA ALA A 109 56.42 -41.25 -10.39
C ALA A 109 57.06 -40.41 -9.29
N LYS A 110 58.31 -40.67 -8.88
CA LYS A 110 59.06 -39.83 -7.94
C LYS A 110 59.18 -38.38 -8.40
N ALA A 111 59.13 -38.13 -9.71
CA ALA A 111 59.15 -36.79 -10.28
C ALA A 111 57.80 -36.07 -10.21
N PHE A 112 56.70 -36.79 -9.94
CA PHE A 112 55.37 -36.20 -9.88
C PHE A 112 55.14 -35.47 -8.56
N MET A 113 54.35 -34.39 -8.62
CA MET A 113 54.08 -33.53 -7.46
C MET A 113 53.48 -34.33 -6.29
N GLY A 114 54.07 -34.15 -5.11
CA GLY A 114 53.55 -34.72 -3.86
C GLY A 114 53.84 -36.21 -3.65
N VAL A 115 54.40 -36.93 -4.64
CA VAL A 115 54.72 -38.36 -4.50
C VAL A 115 55.77 -38.63 -3.41
N GLN A 116 56.70 -37.70 -3.20
CA GLN A 116 57.66 -37.80 -2.09
C GLN A 116 56.96 -37.90 -0.72
N ALA A 117 55.88 -37.15 -0.53
CA ALA A 117 55.10 -37.21 0.71
C ALA A 117 54.40 -38.57 0.88
N ILE A 118 54.00 -39.22 -0.22
CA ILE A 118 53.43 -40.56 -0.23
C ILE A 118 54.49 -41.60 0.17
N LEU A 119 55.71 -41.50 -0.38
CA LEU A 119 56.84 -42.37 -0.03
C LEU A 119 57.20 -42.26 1.46
N GLU A 120 57.26 -41.05 1.98
CA GLU A 120 57.47 -40.79 3.41
C GLU A 120 56.37 -41.41 4.28
N ALA A 121 55.10 -41.29 3.87
CA ALA A 121 53.98 -41.90 4.60
C ALA A 121 54.01 -43.43 4.54
N GLY A 122 54.46 -44.00 3.43
CA GLY A 122 54.66 -45.44 3.26
C GLY A 122 55.92 -45.99 3.93
N GLY A 123 56.87 -45.14 4.33
CA GLY A 123 58.15 -45.58 4.88
C GLY A 123 59.00 -46.38 3.89
N VAL A 124 58.88 -46.08 2.59
CA VAL A 124 59.56 -46.82 1.50
C VAL A 124 60.29 -45.86 0.56
N GLY A 125 61.37 -46.33 -0.07
CA GLY A 125 62.19 -45.52 -0.98
C GLY A 125 61.91 -45.74 -2.47
N GLU A 126 61.08 -46.72 -2.82
CA GLU A 126 60.83 -47.15 -4.20
C GLU A 126 59.33 -47.34 -4.45
N ILE A 127 58.92 -47.13 -5.71
CA ILE A 127 57.57 -47.39 -6.21
C ILE A 127 57.70 -48.51 -7.25
N PRO A 128 57.38 -49.76 -6.90
CA PRO A 128 57.59 -50.86 -7.81
C PRO A 128 56.53 -50.81 -8.91
N LYS A 129 56.97 -51.00 -10.15
CA LYS A 129 56.06 -51.15 -11.29
C LYS A 129 55.25 -52.44 -11.15
N ALA A 130 53.93 -52.35 -11.16
CA ALA A 130 53.03 -53.46 -10.88
C ALA A 130 52.18 -53.83 -12.10
N ASN A 131 51.74 -55.08 -12.16
CA ASN A 131 50.68 -55.51 -13.06
C ASN A 131 49.35 -55.01 -12.48
N VAL A 132 48.57 -54.25 -13.26
CA VAL A 132 47.34 -53.62 -12.77
C VAL A 132 46.13 -54.24 -13.45
N GLY A 133 45.25 -54.86 -12.67
CA GLY A 133 43.97 -55.39 -13.13
C GLY A 133 42.84 -54.45 -12.73
N ILE A 134 42.10 -53.93 -13.71
CA ILE A 134 40.97 -53.02 -13.50
C ILE A 134 39.65 -53.70 -13.87
N PHE A 135 38.69 -53.65 -12.95
CA PHE A 135 37.30 -54.00 -13.22
C PHE A 135 36.39 -52.84 -12.83
N VAL A 136 35.51 -52.41 -13.74
CA VAL A 136 34.55 -51.31 -13.49
C VAL A 136 33.15 -51.84 -13.76
N GLY A 137 32.33 -51.93 -12.71
CA GLY A 137 31.00 -52.57 -12.78
C GLY A 137 30.04 -51.91 -13.77
N THR A 138 30.14 -50.59 -13.99
CA THR A 138 29.25 -49.84 -14.91
C THR A 138 29.51 -50.10 -16.39
N ARG A 139 30.65 -50.71 -16.75
CA ARG A 139 31.12 -50.81 -18.14
C ARG A 139 31.35 -52.25 -18.61
N PHE A 140 31.09 -53.23 -17.74
CA PHE A 140 31.21 -54.64 -18.09
C PHE A 140 29.86 -55.18 -18.56
N ASP A 141 29.72 -55.49 -19.84
CA ASP A 141 28.51 -56.13 -20.35
C ASP A 141 28.51 -57.62 -19.97
N VAL A 142 27.53 -57.99 -19.16
CA VAL A 142 27.38 -59.34 -18.64
C VAL A 142 26.86 -60.31 -19.71
N LEU A 143 26.18 -59.82 -20.75
CA LEU A 143 25.68 -60.64 -21.85
C LEU A 143 26.81 -60.99 -22.82
N THR A 144 27.53 -59.98 -23.32
CA THR A 144 28.54 -60.19 -24.34
C THR A 144 29.95 -60.41 -23.79
N GLY A 145 30.25 -59.99 -22.56
CA GLY A 145 31.60 -59.98 -22.01
C GLY A 145 32.48 -58.91 -22.67
N ARG A 146 33.79 -59.10 -22.63
CA ARG A 146 34.76 -58.25 -23.34
C ARG A 146 35.70 -59.09 -24.21
N GLY A 147 36.14 -58.50 -25.33
CA GLY A 147 36.98 -59.19 -26.31
C GLY A 147 36.22 -60.21 -27.15
N GLY A 148 36.96 -61.02 -27.91
CA GLY A 148 36.45 -61.98 -28.88
C GLY A 148 36.51 -61.47 -30.33
N ASP A 149 36.36 -60.16 -30.51
CA ASP A 149 36.29 -59.52 -31.83
C ASP A 149 37.53 -58.67 -32.13
N ASP A 150 38.38 -58.44 -31.12
CA ASP A 150 39.56 -57.57 -31.12
C ASP A 150 40.90 -58.35 -31.07
N GLY A 151 40.84 -59.67 -31.27
CA GLY A 151 42.00 -60.57 -31.18
C GLY A 151 42.34 -61.03 -29.76
N THR A 152 41.59 -60.59 -28.75
CA THR A 152 41.73 -61.08 -27.35
C THR A 152 40.66 -62.14 -27.03
N PRO A 153 40.89 -63.07 -26.09
CA PRO A 153 39.90 -64.09 -25.75
C PRO A 153 38.64 -63.45 -25.15
N ARG A 154 37.48 -64.03 -25.42
CA ARG A 154 36.21 -63.51 -24.87
C ARG A 154 36.15 -63.78 -23.36
N ARG A 155 36.15 -62.71 -22.55
CA ARG A 155 36.12 -62.71 -21.09
C ARG A 155 34.70 -62.41 -20.61
N ARG A 156 34.04 -63.36 -19.97
CA ARG A 156 32.62 -63.27 -19.57
C ARG A 156 32.41 -62.88 -18.11
N THR A 157 33.46 -62.87 -17.29
CA THR A 157 33.36 -62.62 -15.86
C THR A 157 34.40 -61.62 -15.37
N PRO A 158 34.20 -61.04 -14.16
CA PRO A 158 35.18 -60.14 -13.56
C PRO A 158 36.56 -60.78 -13.35
N TRP A 159 36.61 -62.05 -12.94
CA TRP A 159 37.88 -62.75 -12.74
C TRP A 159 38.59 -63.11 -14.05
N GLY A 160 37.85 -63.41 -15.12
CA GLY A 160 38.43 -63.58 -16.45
C GLY A 160 39.05 -62.28 -16.97
N GLU A 161 38.34 -61.16 -16.80
CA GLU A 161 38.84 -59.82 -17.14
C GLU A 161 40.09 -59.44 -16.34
N LEU A 162 40.09 -59.66 -15.02
CA LEU A 162 41.24 -59.36 -14.17
C LEU A 162 42.44 -60.25 -14.48
N ALA A 163 42.24 -61.56 -14.67
CA ALA A 163 43.32 -62.48 -15.00
C ALA A 163 44.01 -62.11 -16.31
N TRP A 164 43.24 -61.81 -17.36
CA TRP A 164 43.80 -61.36 -18.64
C TRP A 164 44.63 -60.07 -18.50
N GLN A 165 44.16 -59.10 -17.72
CA GLN A 165 44.92 -57.85 -17.52
C GLN A 165 46.19 -58.04 -16.69
N LEU A 166 46.20 -58.99 -15.75
CA LEU A 166 47.34 -59.23 -14.86
C LEU A 166 48.47 -60.01 -15.55
N GLY A 167 48.15 -61.01 -16.38
CA GLY A 167 49.16 -61.89 -16.98
C GLY A 167 48.84 -62.40 -18.39
N GLY A 168 47.90 -61.77 -19.09
CA GLY A 168 47.56 -62.12 -20.47
C GLY A 168 46.95 -63.51 -20.63
N GLU A 169 47.31 -64.21 -21.70
CA GLU A 169 46.80 -65.54 -22.04
C GLU A 169 47.10 -66.54 -20.93
N GLU A 170 48.31 -66.57 -20.38
CA GLU A 170 48.72 -67.53 -19.34
C GLU A 170 47.83 -67.45 -18.08
N SER A 171 47.55 -66.24 -17.61
CA SER A 171 46.65 -66.03 -16.48
C SER A 171 45.18 -66.31 -16.83
N PHE A 172 44.74 -65.98 -18.05
CA PHE A 172 43.37 -66.27 -18.47
C PHE A 172 43.13 -67.78 -18.60
N ASP A 173 44.11 -68.54 -19.08
CA ASP A 173 44.04 -70.01 -19.21
C ASP A 173 43.70 -70.70 -17.90
N VAL A 174 44.27 -70.21 -16.79
CA VAL A 174 44.01 -70.71 -15.43
C VAL A 174 42.53 -70.59 -15.05
N VAL A 175 41.85 -69.55 -15.53
CA VAL A 175 40.44 -69.27 -15.21
C VAL A 175 39.48 -69.50 -16.37
N ARG A 176 39.95 -69.98 -17.53
CA ARG A 176 39.15 -70.07 -18.77
C ARG A 176 37.85 -70.86 -18.57
N GLU A 177 37.92 -72.01 -17.91
CA GLU A 177 36.72 -72.83 -17.63
C GLU A 177 35.80 -72.15 -16.62
N HIS A 178 36.37 -71.52 -15.59
CA HIS A 178 35.62 -70.74 -14.60
C HIS A 178 34.90 -69.54 -15.23
N ASP A 179 35.54 -68.86 -16.18
CA ASP A 179 34.97 -67.77 -16.96
C ASP A 179 33.83 -68.27 -17.87
N ALA A 180 34.06 -69.37 -18.60
CA ALA A 180 33.06 -69.97 -19.49
C ALA A 180 31.79 -70.41 -18.75
N GLN A 181 31.95 -71.02 -17.57
CA GLN A 181 30.84 -71.50 -16.72
C GLN A 181 30.22 -70.40 -15.84
N GLY A 182 30.92 -69.28 -15.64
CA GLY A 182 30.47 -68.22 -14.74
C GLY A 182 30.51 -68.60 -13.26
N ILE A 183 31.42 -69.48 -12.85
CA ILE A 183 31.59 -69.95 -11.46
C ILE A 183 32.89 -69.40 -10.88
N ALA A 184 32.83 -68.76 -9.71
CA ALA A 184 33.99 -68.09 -9.11
C ALA A 184 35.12 -69.09 -8.78
N PRO A 185 36.37 -68.78 -9.17
CA PRO A 185 37.52 -69.64 -8.90
C PRO A 185 37.75 -69.82 -7.39
N ALA A 186 38.34 -70.96 -7.02
CA ALA A 186 38.78 -71.25 -5.65
C ALA A 186 40.16 -70.66 -5.37
N GLY A 187 40.61 -70.72 -4.11
CA GLY A 187 41.84 -70.08 -3.64
C GLY A 187 43.10 -70.41 -4.46
N ASP A 188 43.37 -71.69 -4.69
CA ASP A 188 44.53 -72.14 -5.49
C ASP A 188 44.50 -71.62 -6.94
N VAL A 189 43.30 -71.47 -7.51
CA VAL A 189 43.11 -70.96 -8.88
C VAL A 189 43.33 -69.45 -8.90
N ILE A 190 42.79 -68.73 -7.92
CA ILE A 190 43.03 -67.29 -7.72
C ILE A 190 44.52 -67.02 -7.53
N ARG A 191 45.22 -67.88 -6.77
CA ARG A 191 46.66 -67.75 -6.60
C ARG A 191 47.42 -67.87 -7.91
N LYS A 192 47.09 -68.89 -8.71
CA LYS A 192 47.74 -69.13 -10.01
C LYS A 192 47.41 -68.10 -11.08
N MET A 193 46.26 -67.42 -10.99
CA MET A 193 45.89 -66.40 -11.99
C MET A 193 46.70 -65.09 -11.81
N ILE A 194 47.27 -64.86 -10.63
CA ILE A 194 48.07 -63.67 -10.32
C ILE A 194 49.55 -64.02 -10.54
N PRO A 195 50.25 -63.37 -11.50
CA PRO A 195 51.66 -63.64 -11.73
C PRO A 195 52.55 -63.27 -10.53
N ASP A 196 53.55 -64.10 -10.24
CA ASP A 196 54.53 -63.86 -9.17
C ASP A 196 55.76 -63.03 -9.63
N ASP A 197 55.86 -62.70 -10.93
CA ASP A 197 57.01 -62.00 -11.52
C ASP A 197 57.10 -60.53 -11.09
N LYS A 198 55.95 -59.90 -10.84
CA LYS A 198 55.81 -58.48 -10.45
C LYS A 198 54.74 -58.33 -9.36
N PRO A 199 54.75 -57.22 -8.60
CA PRO A 199 53.62 -56.88 -7.74
C PRO A 199 52.33 -56.80 -8.56
N ALA A 200 51.20 -57.06 -7.92
CA ALA A 200 49.88 -56.96 -8.55
C ALA A 200 48.97 -55.99 -7.79
N LEU A 201 48.33 -55.09 -8.53
CA LEU A 201 47.32 -54.16 -8.01
C LEU A 201 45.98 -54.44 -8.70
N LEU A 202 44.97 -54.80 -7.92
CA LEU A 202 43.61 -55.02 -8.41
C LEU A 202 42.73 -53.82 -8.02
N LEU A 203 42.20 -53.11 -9.01
CA LEU A 203 41.30 -51.97 -8.82
C LEU A 203 39.90 -52.38 -9.26
N ILE A 204 38.99 -52.55 -8.30
CA ILE A 204 37.63 -53.01 -8.56
C ILE A 204 36.68 -51.87 -8.20
N ASP A 205 36.22 -51.14 -9.22
CA ASP A 205 35.35 -50.00 -9.06
C ASP A 205 33.87 -50.34 -9.27
N GLU A 206 33.01 -49.64 -8.55
CA GLU A 206 31.56 -49.66 -8.74
C GLU A 206 30.92 -51.07 -8.71
N VAL A 207 31.30 -51.90 -7.73
CA VAL A 207 30.88 -53.33 -7.65
C VAL A 207 29.36 -53.51 -7.69
N MET A 208 28.59 -52.63 -7.04
CA MET A 208 27.12 -52.73 -7.01
C MET A 208 26.51 -52.64 -8.42
N ASN A 209 27.11 -51.87 -9.32
CA ASN A 209 26.60 -51.72 -10.69
C ASN A 209 26.70 -53.03 -11.50
N TYR A 210 27.56 -53.96 -11.09
CA TYR A 210 27.57 -55.33 -11.62
C TYR A 210 26.57 -56.24 -10.90
N VAL A 211 26.44 -56.10 -9.57
CA VAL A 211 25.63 -57.00 -8.74
C VAL A 211 24.13 -56.76 -8.91
N SER A 212 23.68 -55.50 -8.94
CA SER A 212 22.25 -55.16 -8.95
C SER A 212 21.50 -55.69 -10.18
N PRO A 213 22.00 -55.53 -11.43
CA PRO A 213 21.34 -56.12 -12.61
C PRO A 213 21.33 -57.66 -12.60
N GLU A 214 22.34 -58.27 -11.98
CA GLU A 214 22.56 -59.73 -12.00
C GLU A 214 21.95 -60.47 -10.81
N ARG A 215 21.14 -59.82 -9.97
CA ARG A 215 20.53 -60.41 -8.76
C ARG A 215 19.70 -61.67 -9.05
N LYS A 216 19.06 -61.71 -10.22
CA LYS A 216 18.23 -62.85 -10.67
C LYS A 216 19.04 -63.99 -11.28
N THR A 217 20.34 -63.77 -11.54
CA THR A 217 21.25 -64.79 -12.05
C THR A 217 22.14 -65.30 -10.92
N LYS A 218 22.85 -66.40 -11.15
CA LYS A 218 23.84 -66.89 -10.18
C LYS A 218 25.06 -65.95 -10.06
N ARG A 219 25.23 -65.00 -10.99
CA ARG A 219 26.46 -64.19 -11.14
C ARG A 219 26.64 -63.18 -10.00
N ALA A 220 25.56 -62.62 -9.45
CA ALA A 220 25.64 -61.76 -8.27
C ALA A 220 26.23 -62.51 -7.05
N GLY A 221 25.76 -63.73 -6.80
CA GLY A 221 26.28 -64.60 -5.75
C GLY A 221 27.73 -65.03 -6.01
N GLU A 222 28.07 -65.35 -7.26
CA GLU A 222 29.44 -65.70 -7.64
C GLU A 222 30.41 -64.51 -7.52
N MET A 223 29.99 -63.27 -7.78
CA MET A 223 30.81 -62.09 -7.52
C MET A 223 31.10 -61.91 -6.03
N TYR A 224 30.10 -62.11 -5.16
CA TYR A 224 30.32 -62.13 -3.71
C TYR A 224 31.33 -63.20 -3.31
N ASN A 225 31.17 -64.42 -3.84
CA ASN A 225 32.08 -65.53 -3.58
C ASN A 225 33.50 -65.25 -4.08
N PHE A 226 33.63 -64.66 -5.27
CA PHE A 226 34.92 -64.27 -5.84
C PHE A 226 35.63 -63.24 -4.96
N LEU A 227 34.98 -62.14 -4.60
CA LEU A 227 35.59 -61.11 -3.73
C LEU A 227 35.98 -61.67 -2.36
N MET A 228 35.15 -62.55 -1.78
CA MET A 228 35.45 -63.20 -0.52
C MET A 228 36.70 -64.09 -0.64
N LYS A 229 36.76 -65.00 -1.62
CA LYS A 229 37.90 -65.90 -1.83
C LYS A 229 39.16 -65.13 -2.23
N LEU A 230 39.02 -64.10 -3.07
CA LEU A 230 40.11 -63.21 -3.44
C LEU A 230 40.70 -62.54 -2.20
N SER A 231 39.85 -61.99 -1.32
CA SER A 231 40.30 -61.33 -0.09
C SER A 231 41.08 -62.26 0.84
N GLU A 232 40.73 -63.54 0.88
CA GLU A 232 41.40 -64.55 1.70
C GLU A 232 42.77 -64.91 1.13
N GLU A 233 42.87 -65.11 -0.18
CA GLU A 233 44.14 -65.45 -0.82
C GLU A 233 45.14 -64.31 -0.81
N ILE A 234 44.73 -63.10 -1.18
CA ILE A 234 45.65 -61.95 -1.26
C ILE A 234 46.19 -61.53 0.11
N ALA A 235 45.46 -61.82 1.20
CA ALA A 235 45.94 -61.59 2.56
C ALA A 235 47.24 -62.36 2.85
N GLY A 236 47.38 -63.56 2.27
CA GLY A 236 48.58 -64.40 2.38
C GLY A 236 49.75 -63.95 1.51
N MET A 237 49.49 -63.21 0.42
CA MET A 237 50.47 -62.82 -0.59
C MET A 237 51.26 -61.56 -0.21
N ASP A 238 52.54 -61.48 -0.57
CA ASP A 238 53.43 -60.41 -0.12
C ASP A 238 53.22 -59.10 -0.88
N ARG A 239 53.12 -59.17 -2.21
CA ARG A 239 53.18 -58.01 -3.12
C ARG A 239 51.89 -57.78 -3.90
N VAL A 240 50.76 -58.16 -3.31
CA VAL A 240 49.43 -58.06 -3.94
C VAL A 240 48.52 -57.18 -3.11
N VAL A 241 47.83 -56.26 -3.78
CA VAL A 241 46.84 -55.37 -3.17
C VAL A 241 45.57 -55.34 -4.01
N ALA A 242 44.41 -55.45 -3.37
CA ALA A 242 43.12 -55.15 -3.98
C ALA A 242 42.50 -53.91 -3.33
N VAL A 243 41.97 -53.01 -4.15
CA VAL A 243 41.21 -51.84 -3.71
C VAL A 243 39.84 -51.91 -4.36
N VAL A 244 38.81 -52.01 -3.52
CA VAL A 244 37.43 -52.23 -3.94
C VAL A 244 36.60 -51.01 -3.56
N SER A 245 35.81 -50.51 -4.50
CA SER A 245 34.88 -49.39 -4.31
C SER A 245 33.45 -49.89 -4.38
N ILE A 246 32.68 -49.59 -3.33
CA ILE A 246 31.24 -49.82 -3.29
C ILE A 246 30.57 -48.44 -3.32
N PRO A 247 29.66 -48.15 -4.27
CA PRO A 247 28.86 -46.92 -4.23
C PRO A 247 28.04 -46.87 -2.95
N ALA A 248 28.04 -45.72 -2.30
CA ALA A 248 27.37 -45.52 -1.02
C ALA A 248 26.08 -44.69 -1.16
N SER A 249 25.61 -44.36 -2.38
CA SER A 249 24.53 -43.38 -2.55
C SER A 249 23.18 -43.93 -2.07
N GLU A 250 22.76 -43.44 -0.90
CA GLU A 250 21.57 -43.84 -0.13
C GLU A 250 20.22 -43.45 -0.78
N LEU A 251 20.20 -42.65 -1.86
CA LEU A 251 18.97 -42.06 -2.40
C LEU A 251 18.34 -42.77 -3.60
N GLU A 252 19.08 -43.68 -4.24
CA GLU A 252 18.60 -44.43 -5.42
C GLU A 252 18.58 -45.95 -5.18
N MET A 253 18.99 -46.41 -4.00
CA MET A 253 19.02 -47.83 -3.66
C MET A 253 17.62 -48.30 -3.25
N GLY A 254 17.10 -49.30 -3.96
CA GLY A 254 15.96 -50.06 -3.47
C GLY A 254 16.32 -50.88 -2.23
N THR A 255 15.32 -51.42 -1.55
CA THR A 255 15.52 -52.28 -0.36
C THR A 255 16.45 -53.47 -0.63
N GLU A 256 16.41 -54.03 -1.85
CA GLU A 256 17.30 -55.11 -2.27
C GLU A 256 18.75 -54.65 -2.47
N ASP A 257 18.96 -53.45 -3.03
CA ASP A 257 20.30 -52.88 -3.23
C ASP A 257 20.95 -52.55 -1.87
N GLU A 258 20.17 -52.06 -0.91
CA GLU A 258 20.63 -51.80 0.45
C GLU A 258 21.06 -53.08 1.18
N ALA A 259 20.32 -54.18 0.98
CA ALA A 259 20.67 -55.48 1.53
C ALA A 259 21.98 -56.02 0.92
N ASP A 260 22.14 -55.95 -0.41
CA ASP A 260 23.35 -56.37 -1.12
C ASP A 260 24.56 -55.50 -0.73
N TYR A 261 24.37 -54.18 -0.65
CA TYR A 261 25.38 -53.22 -0.17
C TYR A 261 25.84 -53.58 1.23
N THR A 262 24.90 -53.76 2.17
CA THR A 262 25.20 -54.09 3.57
C THR A 262 25.96 -55.41 3.66
N ARG A 263 25.57 -56.41 2.86
CA ARG A 263 26.22 -57.72 2.82
C ARG A 263 27.65 -57.64 2.30
N LEU A 264 27.89 -56.93 1.20
CA LEU A 264 29.22 -56.74 0.61
C LEU A 264 30.11 -55.90 1.52
N LYS A 265 29.60 -54.78 2.03
CA LYS A 265 30.31 -53.90 2.96
C LYS A 265 30.78 -54.67 4.19
N LYS A 266 29.88 -55.42 4.84
CA LYS A 266 30.23 -56.23 6.03
C LYS A 266 31.30 -57.28 5.72
N MET A 267 31.27 -57.87 4.53
CA MET A 267 32.27 -58.85 4.10
C MET A 267 33.64 -58.20 3.89
N LEU A 268 33.71 -57.09 3.14
CA LEU A 268 34.95 -56.38 2.85
C LEU A 268 35.55 -55.70 4.09
N ASP A 269 34.74 -55.07 4.94
CA ASP A 269 35.20 -54.43 6.19
C ASP A 269 35.79 -55.44 7.18
N ARG A 270 35.31 -56.70 7.14
CA ARG A 270 35.84 -57.78 7.97
C ARG A 270 37.18 -58.31 7.46
N LYS A 271 37.39 -58.31 6.14
CA LYS A 271 38.55 -58.95 5.48
C LYS A 271 39.62 -57.94 5.05
N GLY A 272 39.29 -56.66 5.01
CA GLY A 272 40.17 -55.57 4.60
C GLY A 272 40.04 -54.35 5.49
N LYS A 273 40.76 -53.29 5.12
CA LYS A 273 40.75 -52.01 5.84
C LYS A 273 39.71 -51.07 5.22
N PRO A 274 38.69 -50.63 5.97
CA PRO A 274 37.77 -49.60 5.48
C PRO A 274 38.50 -48.26 5.38
N VAL A 275 38.36 -47.59 4.24
CA VAL A 275 38.89 -46.25 4.00
C VAL A 275 37.73 -45.34 3.66
N ILE A 276 37.58 -44.28 4.46
CA ILE A 276 36.59 -43.24 4.22
C ILE A 276 37.28 -42.10 3.47
N MET A 277 36.86 -41.91 2.22
CA MET A 277 37.24 -40.75 1.42
C MET A 277 36.40 -39.56 1.90
N SER A 278 37.01 -38.67 2.67
CA SER A 278 36.44 -37.40 3.11
C SER A 278 37.39 -36.26 2.76
N ALA A 279 36.83 -35.12 2.37
CA ALA A 279 37.56 -33.91 2.00
C ALA A 279 37.41 -32.79 3.05
N GLU A 280 36.98 -33.13 4.28
CA GLU A 280 36.74 -32.14 5.34
C GLU A 280 37.97 -31.24 5.56
N ASN A 281 37.77 -29.92 5.44
CA ASN A 281 38.79 -28.86 5.52
C ASN A 281 39.83 -28.82 4.38
N GLU A 282 39.64 -29.56 3.29
CA GLU A 282 40.55 -29.63 2.14
C GLU A 282 39.83 -29.33 0.80
N MET A 283 38.52 -29.09 0.83
CA MET A 283 37.69 -28.79 -0.33
C MET A 283 38.14 -27.53 -1.08
N SER A 284 38.54 -26.47 -0.36
CA SER A 284 39.03 -25.23 -0.98
C SER A 284 40.28 -25.45 -1.83
N GLU A 285 41.23 -26.28 -1.37
CA GLU A 285 42.46 -26.61 -2.10
C GLU A 285 42.15 -27.42 -3.37
N ILE A 286 41.23 -28.38 -3.28
CA ILE A 286 40.76 -29.16 -4.44
C ILE A 286 40.16 -28.22 -5.49
N ILE A 287 39.24 -27.34 -5.08
CA ILE A 287 38.58 -26.37 -5.97
C ILE A 287 39.61 -25.45 -6.62
N ARG A 288 40.53 -24.89 -5.83
CA ARG A 288 41.54 -23.95 -6.33
C ARG A 288 42.44 -24.57 -7.38
N ARG A 289 42.94 -25.79 -7.16
CA ARG A 289 43.79 -26.51 -8.13
C ARG A 289 43.02 -26.94 -9.37
N ARG A 290 41.73 -27.21 -9.22
CA ARG A 290 40.88 -27.67 -10.34
C ARG A 290 40.36 -26.54 -11.23
N LEU A 291 40.27 -25.32 -10.72
CA LEU A 291 39.71 -24.17 -11.45
C LEU A 291 40.74 -23.13 -11.89
N PHE A 292 41.90 -23.04 -11.22
CA PHE A 292 42.90 -22.00 -11.49
C PHE A 292 44.28 -22.57 -11.80
N GLU A 293 45.07 -21.77 -12.52
CA GLU A 293 46.48 -22.04 -12.79
C GLU A 293 47.34 -21.46 -11.67
N TRP A 294 48.24 -22.28 -11.12
CA TRP A 294 49.15 -21.91 -10.03
C TRP A 294 50.61 -22.18 -10.43
N ASP A 295 51.56 -21.37 -9.93
CA ASP A 295 52.98 -21.69 -10.08
C ASP A 295 53.31 -22.89 -9.18
N LEU A 296 53.59 -24.03 -9.82
CA LEU A 296 53.84 -25.31 -9.19
C LEU A 296 55.11 -25.32 -8.32
N ARG A 297 55.98 -24.31 -8.44
CA ARG A 297 57.15 -24.10 -7.57
C ARG A 297 56.79 -23.39 -6.27
N ALA A 298 55.58 -22.87 -6.14
CA ALA A 298 55.09 -22.11 -5.00
C ALA A 298 54.14 -22.97 -4.14
N VAL A 299 54.64 -24.11 -3.66
CA VAL A 299 53.92 -25.02 -2.76
C VAL A 299 54.67 -25.10 -1.42
N GLY A 300 53.96 -24.96 -0.31
CA GLY A 300 54.51 -25.07 1.04
C GLY A 300 54.91 -26.50 1.41
N ALA A 301 55.64 -26.64 2.52
CA ALA A 301 56.07 -27.95 3.03
C ALA A 301 54.90 -28.89 3.40
N ASP A 302 53.73 -28.31 3.66
CA ASP A 302 52.47 -29.01 3.95
C ASP A 302 51.67 -29.36 2.68
N GLY A 303 52.18 -29.03 1.49
CA GLY A 303 51.52 -29.27 0.21
C GLY A 303 50.49 -28.20 -0.19
N ARG A 304 50.33 -27.12 0.58
CA ARG A 304 49.40 -26.03 0.27
C ARG A 304 50.00 -24.99 -0.67
N LEU A 305 49.14 -24.33 -1.44
CA LEU A 305 49.54 -23.31 -2.40
C LEU A 305 50.01 -22.02 -1.69
N LEU A 306 51.19 -21.52 -2.05
CA LEU A 306 51.68 -20.21 -1.59
C LEU A 306 51.10 -19.10 -2.47
N LEU A 307 50.48 -18.11 -1.84
CA LEU A 307 49.81 -17.03 -2.56
C LEU A 307 50.78 -15.94 -3.05
N PRO A 308 50.51 -15.31 -4.23
CA PRO A 308 51.22 -14.11 -4.66
C PRO A 308 51.03 -12.94 -3.67
N ARG A 309 51.99 -12.01 -3.64
CA ARG A 309 51.94 -10.83 -2.75
C ARG A 309 50.66 -10.00 -2.89
N ASP A 310 50.16 -9.81 -4.11
CA ASP A 310 48.92 -9.05 -4.35
C ASP A 310 47.69 -9.76 -3.77
N ALA A 311 47.66 -11.10 -3.79
CA ALA A 311 46.60 -11.90 -3.17
C ALA A 311 46.64 -11.80 -1.64
N ILE A 312 47.84 -11.91 -1.04
CA ILE A 312 48.04 -11.75 0.41
C ILE A 312 47.60 -10.35 0.86
N ALA A 313 47.93 -9.30 0.09
CA ALA A 313 47.51 -7.94 0.40
C ALA A 313 45.97 -7.78 0.38
N ALA A 314 45.28 -8.38 -0.60
CA ALA A 314 43.81 -8.38 -0.63
C ALA A 314 43.21 -9.16 0.56
N CYS A 315 43.77 -10.33 0.90
CA CYS A 315 43.31 -11.12 2.05
C CYS A 315 43.49 -10.36 3.37
N LYS A 316 44.61 -9.66 3.52
CA LYS A 316 44.89 -8.82 4.68
C LYS A 316 43.90 -7.67 4.80
N GLU A 317 43.60 -6.97 3.72
CA GLU A 317 42.63 -5.86 3.73
C GLU A 317 41.25 -6.31 4.23
N TYR A 318 40.77 -7.48 3.77
CA TYR A 318 39.52 -8.06 4.28
C TYR A 318 39.64 -8.50 5.75
N ALA A 319 40.78 -9.08 6.15
CA ALA A 319 40.99 -9.49 7.54
C ALA A 319 41.02 -8.30 8.50
N ASP A 320 41.66 -7.20 8.12
CA ASP A 320 41.68 -5.95 8.88
C ASP A 320 40.25 -5.39 8.99
N TRP A 321 39.48 -5.38 7.89
CA TRP A 321 38.06 -4.98 7.90
C TRP A 321 37.20 -5.84 8.84
N ILE A 322 37.45 -7.16 8.92
CA ILE A 322 36.76 -8.05 9.86
C ILE A 322 37.09 -7.72 11.31
N GLN A 323 38.36 -7.37 11.61
CA GLN A 323 38.75 -6.97 12.97
C GLN A 323 38.03 -5.69 13.39
N ASP A 324 37.96 -4.69 12.51
CA ASP A 324 37.28 -3.43 12.77
C ASP A 324 35.76 -3.62 12.99
N ASN A 325 35.17 -4.66 12.38
CA ASN A 325 33.73 -4.94 12.41
C ASN A 325 33.34 -6.21 13.19
N ARG A 326 34.22 -6.67 14.09
CA ARG A 326 34.09 -7.98 14.78
C ARG A 326 32.72 -8.23 15.42
N ASN A 327 32.11 -7.21 16.01
CA ASN A 327 30.83 -7.32 16.72
C ASN A 327 29.60 -7.32 15.77
N GLN A 328 29.80 -7.05 14.48
CA GLN A 328 28.73 -6.93 13.49
C GLN A 328 28.66 -8.13 12.53
N VAL A 329 29.72 -8.94 12.48
CA VAL A 329 29.84 -10.16 11.67
C VAL A 329 29.72 -11.41 12.55
N PRO A 330 29.58 -12.63 11.99
CA PRO A 330 29.37 -13.83 12.78
C PRO A 330 30.59 -14.17 13.64
N ASN A 331 30.38 -14.34 14.95
CA ASN A 331 31.45 -14.60 15.92
C ASN A 331 32.35 -15.78 15.54
N TRP A 332 31.76 -16.84 14.95
CA TRP A 332 32.48 -18.05 14.52
C TRP A 332 33.53 -17.82 13.43
N PHE A 333 33.47 -16.70 12.71
CA PHE A 333 34.41 -16.38 11.61
C PHE A 333 35.54 -15.43 12.04
N THR A 334 35.39 -14.78 13.20
CA THR A 334 36.26 -13.64 13.57
C THR A 334 37.69 -14.05 13.92
N ASP A 335 37.90 -15.26 14.42
CA ASP A 335 39.21 -15.76 14.78
C ASP A 335 39.94 -16.30 13.53
N HIS A 336 41.19 -15.87 13.32
CA HIS A 336 42.02 -16.27 12.17
C HIS A 336 41.47 -15.89 10.78
N ALA A 337 40.71 -14.79 10.67
CA ALA A 337 40.12 -14.33 9.40
C ALA A 337 41.13 -14.30 8.23
N GLN A 338 42.35 -13.79 8.45
CA GLN A 338 43.39 -13.79 7.41
C GLN A 338 43.70 -15.19 6.86
N VAL A 339 43.82 -16.18 7.74
CA VAL A 339 44.10 -17.58 7.35
C VAL A 339 42.94 -18.14 6.53
N ALA A 340 41.69 -17.81 6.90
CA ALA A 340 40.51 -18.24 6.15
C ALA A 340 40.45 -17.63 4.74
N PHE A 341 40.77 -16.34 4.60
CA PHE A 341 40.87 -15.68 3.30
C PHE A 341 42.01 -16.27 2.45
N GLU A 342 43.19 -16.49 3.03
CA GLU A 342 44.33 -17.08 2.31
C GLU A 342 44.05 -18.53 1.88
N ALA A 343 43.32 -19.31 2.68
CA ALA A 343 42.96 -20.70 2.36
C ALA A 343 41.94 -20.82 1.22
N THR A 344 41.17 -19.77 0.94
CA THR A 344 40.05 -19.80 -0.03
C THR A 344 40.26 -18.90 -1.25
N TYR A 345 41.27 -18.03 -1.24
CA TYR A 345 41.59 -17.15 -2.38
C TYR A 345 41.70 -17.92 -3.70
N PRO A 346 41.05 -17.45 -4.80
CA PRO A 346 40.43 -16.13 -4.98
C PRO A 346 38.96 -16.02 -4.56
N PHE A 347 38.38 -17.03 -3.91
CA PHE A 347 37.01 -16.95 -3.41
C PHE A 347 36.95 -16.22 -2.06
N HIS A 348 35.82 -15.56 -1.82
CA HIS A 348 35.46 -15.15 -0.47
C HIS A 348 35.10 -16.40 0.37
N PRO A 349 35.56 -16.52 1.63
CA PRO A 349 35.34 -17.69 2.48
C PRO A 349 33.88 -18.15 2.57
N MET A 350 32.94 -17.20 2.59
CA MET A 350 31.50 -17.48 2.61
C MET A 350 31.01 -18.29 1.40
N VAL A 351 31.64 -18.16 0.22
CA VAL A 351 31.26 -18.93 -0.98
C VAL A 351 31.51 -20.42 -0.78
N ILE A 352 32.63 -20.80 -0.16
CA ILE A 352 32.94 -22.21 0.11
C ILE A 352 32.16 -22.69 1.34
N SER A 353 32.10 -21.83 2.36
CA SER A 353 31.47 -22.14 3.64
C SER A 353 29.98 -22.50 3.51
N VAL A 354 29.23 -21.86 2.61
CA VAL A 354 27.79 -22.17 2.42
C VAL A 354 27.57 -23.61 1.95
N PHE A 355 28.47 -24.13 1.10
CA PHE A 355 28.42 -25.51 0.61
C PHE A 355 28.75 -26.53 1.71
N GLU A 356 29.65 -26.18 2.63
CA GLU A 356 30.07 -27.04 3.74
C GLU A 356 29.11 -26.99 4.95
N ARG A 357 28.52 -25.82 5.23
CA ARG A 357 27.66 -25.60 6.40
C ARG A 357 26.19 -25.84 6.12
N LYS A 358 25.68 -25.27 5.01
CA LYS A 358 24.25 -25.20 4.73
C LYS A 358 23.85 -26.30 3.76
N TRP A 359 24.47 -26.37 2.58
CA TRP A 359 24.04 -27.28 1.50
C TRP A 359 24.49 -28.74 1.70
N ARG A 360 25.38 -29.00 2.68
CA ARG A 360 25.94 -30.34 2.97
C ARG A 360 24.87 -31.42 3.19
N GLU A 361 23.72 -31.04 3.76
CA GLU A 361 22.63 -31.95 4.14
C GLU A 361 21.59 -32.14 3.03
N LEU A 362 21.74 -31.48 1.87
CA LEU A 362 20.82 -31.64 0.76
C LEU A 362 20.93 -33.05 0.15
N PRO A 363 19.81 -33.76 -0.05
CA PRO A 363 19.83 -35.14 -0.55
C PRO A 363 20.57 -35.28 -1.89
N ARG A 364 20.27 -34.40 -2.86
CA ARG A 364 20.85 -34.47 -4.21
C ARG A 364 22.24 -33.82 -4.33
N PHE A 365 22.79 -33.33 -3.22
CA PHE A 365 24.02 -32.53 -3.26
C PHE A 365 25.26 -33.40 -3.45
N GLN A 366 25.86 -33.26 -4.63
CA GLN A 366 27.13 -33.92 -4.96
C GLN A 366 28.28 -33.02 -4.52
N GLN A 367 28.73 -33.19 -3.27
CA GLN A 367 29.65 -32.29 -2.55
C GLN A 367 30.87 -31.82 -3.35
N THR A 368 31.47 -32.65 -4.20
CA THR A 368 32.67 -32.25 -4.96
C THR A 368 32.38 -31.97 -6.43
N ARG A 369 31.78 -32.90 -7.17
CA ARG A 369 31.55 -32.74 -8.62
C ARG A 369 30.52 -31.67 -8.95
N GLY A 370 29.40 -31.64 -8.24
CA GLY A 370 28.33 -30.67 -8.45
C GLY A 370 28.79 -29.24 -8.14
N VAL A 371 29.49 -29.07 -7.02
CA VAL A 371 30.08 -27.79 -6.62
C VAL A 371 31.18 -27.34 -7.57
N LEU A 372 32.06 -28.24 -8.02
CA LEU A 372 33.10 -27.89 -9.00
C LEU A 372 32.50 -27.38 -10.30
N ARG A 373 31.47 -28.04 -10.84
CA ARG A 373 30.76 -27.57 -12.04
C ARG A 373 30.14 -26.20 -11.83
N LEU A 374 29.44 -26.02 -10.70
CA LEU A 374 28.79 -24.76 -10.36
C LEU A 374 29.79 -23.61 -10.25
N LEU A 375 30.90 -23.82 -9.52
CA LEU A 375 31.96 -22.84 -9.36
C LEU A 375 32.74 -22.61 -10.67
N ALA A 376 32.89 -23.61 -11.53
CA ALA A 376 33.54 -23.46 -12.83
C ALA A 376 32.73 -22.51 -13.74
N LEU A 377 31.41 -22.70 -13.83
CA LEU A 377 30.50 -21.80 -14.55
C LEU A 377 30.55 -20.38 -13.96
N TRP A 378 30.55 -20.28 -12.63
CA TRP A 378 30.68 -18.99 -11.92
C TRP A 378 31.98 -18.27 -12.26
N VAL A 379 33.13 -18.94 -12.11
CA VAL A 379 34.46 -18.38 -12.38
C VAL A 379 34.56 -17.94 -13.83
N SER A 380 34.10 -18.76 -14.78
CA SER A 380 34.11 -18.42 -16.20
C SER A 380 33.35 -17.13 -16.48
N HIS A 381 32.11 -17.00 -15.97
CA HIS A 381 31.28 -15.81 -16.19
C HIS A 381 31.86 -14.55 -15.54
N VAL A 382 32.32 -14.64 -14.29
CA VAL A 382 32.88 -13.49 -13.55
C VAL A 382 34.23 -13.07 -14.14
N PHE A 383 35.05 -14.02 -14.63
CA PHE A 383 36.29 -13.70 -15.33
C PHE A 383 36.01 -12.90 -16.61
N GLN A 384 35.10 -13.38 -17.47
CA GLN A 384 34.73 -12.68 -18.70
C GLN A 384 34.14 -11.29 -18.43
N SER A 385 33.32 -11.17 -17.37
CA SER A 385 32.72 -9.90 -16.95
C SER A 385 33.77 -8.92 -16.41
N GLY A 386 34.69 -9.41 -15.58
CA GLY A 386 35.81 -8.63 -15.04
C GLY A 386 36.77 -8.14 -16.13
N PHE A 387 37.11 -9.01 -17.09
CA PHE A 387 37.98 -8.65 -18.21
C PHE A 387 37.38 -7.55 -19.10
N LYS A 388 36.06 -7.54 -19.28
CA LYS A 388 35.31 -6.48 -19.98
C LYS A 388 35.19 -5.18 -19.18
N GLY A 389 35.75 -5.12 -17.96
CA GLY A 389 35.74 -3.94 -17.09
C GLY A 389 34.44 -3.72 -16.32
N ALA A 390 33.51 -4.69 -16.35
CA ALA A 390 32.22 -4.57 -15.67
C ALA A 390 32.30 -4.80 -14.16
N GLN A 391 33.35 -5.48 -13.67
CA GLN A 391 33.53 -5.82 -12.27
C GLN A 391 35.00 -5.64 -11.85
N ASN A 392 35.22 -5.13 -10.63
CA ASN A 392 36.56 -4.88 -10.06
C ASN A 392 36.72 -5.50 -8.65
N ASP A 393 35.95 -6.55 -8.36
CA ASP A 393 35.98 -7.19 -7.05
C ASP A 393 37.36 -7.82 -6.76
N LEU A 394 37.81 -7.69 -5.51
CA LEU A 394 39.08 -8.25 -5.02
C LEU A 394 39.02 -9.77 -4.82
N LEU A 395 37.81 -10.29 -4.59
CA LEU A 395 37.51 -11.70 -4.35
C LEU A 395 36.22 -12.08 -5.09
N ILE A 396 36.07 -13.35 -5.42
CA ILE A 396 34.80 -13.91 -5.92
C ILE A 396 33.88 -14.11 -4.71
N GLY A 397 32.99 -13.14 -4.46
CA GLY A 397 32.04 -13.16 -3.34
C GLY A 397 30.67 -13.72 -3.72
N MET A 398 29.84 -14.10 -2.73
CA MET A 398 28.54 -14.75 -2.99
C MET A 398 27.63 -13.91 -3.91
N GLY A 399 27.61 -12.60 -3.71
CA GLY A 399 26.82 -11.69 -4.54
C GLY A 399 27.22 -11.63 -6.02
N SER A 400 28.36 -12.22 -6.41
CA SER A 400 28.80 -12.27 -7.81
C SER A 400 28.25 -13.47 -8.59
N ALA A 401 27.44 -14.35 -7.96
CA ALA A 401 26.90 -15.53 -8.61
C ALA A 401 26.06 -15.14 -9.82
N PRO A 402 26.30 -15.75 -11.00
CA PRO A 402 25.64 -15.35 -12.24
C PRO A 402 24.25 -15.99 -12.34
N LEU A 403 23.34 -15.61 -11.44
CA LEU A 403 21.96 -16.09 -11.44
C LEU A 403 21.18 -15.64 -12.69
N GLU A 404 21.68 -14.67 -13.46
CA GLU A 404 21.14 -14.34 -14.78
C GLU A 404 21.44 -15.41 -15.85
N ASP A 405 22.53 -16.18 -15.68
CA ASP A 405 22.95 -17.19 -16.64
C ASP A 405 22.12 -18.48 -16.49
N SER A 406 21.55 -18.94 -17.60
CA SER A 406 20.67 -20.10 -17.62
C SER A 406 21.39 -21.41 -17.28
N GLN A 407 22.65 -21.57 -17.69
CA GLN A 407 23.42 -22.80 -17.43
C GLN A 407 23.79 -22.86 -15.95
N PHE A 408 24.21 -21.74 -15.37
CA PHE A 408 24.49 -21.62 -13.94
C PHE A 408 23.24 -21.86 -13.10
N ARG A 409 22.09 -21.23 -13.43
CA ARG A 409 20.83 -21.47 -12.71
C ARG A 409 20.45 -22.94 -12.73
N THR A 410 20.48 -23.57 -13.90
CA THR A 410 20.15 -24.99 -14.05
C THR A 410 21.05 -25.85 -13.15
N ALA A 411 22.36 -25.61 -13.17
CA ALA A 411 23.31 -26.32 -12.31
C ALA A 411 23.06 -26.06 -10.81
N ALA A 412 22.73 -24.83 -10.42
CA ALA A 412 22.42 -24.49 -9.03
C ALA A 412 21.16 -25.21 -8.54
N PHE A 413 20.09 -25.23 -9.33
CA PHE A 413 18.84 -25.91 -8.98
C PHE A 413 18.94 -27.43 -9.01
N GLU A 414 19.77 -28.01 -9.88
CA GLU A 414 20.12 -29.44 -9.85
C GLU A 414 20.71 -29.83 -8.49
N GLN A 415 21.62 -29.00 -7.94
CA GLN A 415 22.24 -29.22 -6.63
C GLN A 415 21.26 -28.99 -5.47
N LEU A 416 20.40 -27.97 -5.56
CA LEU A 416 19.36 -27.69 -4.57
C LEU A 416 18.29 -28.79 -4.52
N GLY A 417 17.99 -29.40 -5.65
CA GLY A 417 16.92 -30.38 -5.79
C GLY A 417 15.50 -29.79 -5.70
N GLU A 418 15.37 -28.45 -5.83
CA GLU A 418 14.12 -27.72 -5.64
C GLU A 418 13.91 -26.66 -6.73
N SER A 419 13.10 -26.98 -7.74
CA SER A 419 12.86 -26.08 -8.88
C SER A 419 11.85 -24.97 -8.60
N ARG A 420 11.05 -25.05 -7.52
CA ARG A 420 10.01 -24.03 -7.23
C ARG A 420 10.61 -22.66 -6.88
N LEU A 421 11.85 -22.63 -6.39
CA LEU A 421 12.58 -21.40 -6.09
C LEU A 421 13.07 -20.66 -7.35
N GLU A 422 12.96 -21.26 -8.54
CA GLU A 422 13.32 -20.60 -9.80
C GLU A 422 12.47 -19.35 -10.05
N GLY A 423 11.19 -19.38 -9.67
CA GLY A 423 10.32 -18.20 -9.72
C GLY A 423 10.82 -17.05 -8.85
N ALA A 424 11.35 -17.35 -7.66
CA ALA A 424 11.94 -16.36 -6.76
C ALA A 424 13.19 -15.73 -7.37
N VAL A 425 14.11 -16.53 -7.92
CA VAL A 425 15.30 -16.03 -8.60
C VAL A 425 14.91 -15.16 -9.81
N ALA A 426 13.93 -15.61 -10.59
CA ALA A 426 13.53 -14.93 -11.81
C ALA A 426 12.86 -13.58 -11.55
N THR A 427 12.00 -13.49 -10.53
CA THR A 427 11.23 -12.29 -10.21
C THR A 427 11.99 -11.33 -9.28
N ASP A 428 12.65 -11.85 -8.25
CA ASP A 428 13.22 -10.99 -7.20
C ASP A 428 14.70 -10.67 -7.44
N ILE A 429 15.48 -11.59 -8.03
CA ILE A 429 16.94 -11.49 -8.05
C ILE A 429 17.50 -11.12 -9.43
N ALA A 430 17.36 -12.01 -10.43
CA ALA A 430 18.12 -11.93 -11.69
C ALA A 430 17.50 -12.67 -12.89
N GLY A 431 16.17 -12.70 -13.06
CA GLY A 431 15.55 -13.34 -14.24
C GLY A 431 15.45 -12.46 -15.48
N SER A 432 15.16 -11.17 -15.29
CA SER A 432 15.10 -10.17 -16.36
C SER A 432 15.56 -8.80 -15.86
N LYS A 433 15.65 -7.81 -16.76
CA LYS A 433 15.93 -6.42 -16.36
C LYS A 433 14.85 -5.82 -15.45
N GLU A 434 13.70 -6.48 -15.31
CA GLU A 434 12.59 -6.07 -14.47
C GLU A 434 12.59 -6.76 -13.09
N SER A 435 13.58 -7.62 -12.80
CA SER A 435 13.70 -8.25 -11.49
C SER A 435 13.86 -7.20 -10.40
N HIS A 436 13.24 -7.41 -9.23
CA HIS A 436 13.17 -6.36 -8.20
C HIS A 436 14.53 -5.86 -7.71
N ALA A 437 15.49 -6.76 -7.43
CA ALA A 437 16.84 -6.38 -7.03
C ALA A 437 17.56 -5.56 -8.11
N MET A 438 17.41 -5.93 -9.39
CA MET A 438 18.01 -5.20 -10.52
C MET A 438 17.37 -3.82 -10.72
N LEU A 439 16.05 -3.69 -10.54
CA LEU A 439 15.36 -2.40 -10.58
C LEU A 439 15.80 -1.50 -9.43
N LEU A 440 15.91 -2.03 -8.20
CA LEU A 440 16.41 -1.29 -7.05
C LEU A 440 17.84 -0.80 -7.27
N ASP A 441 18.73 -1.64 -7.81
CA ASP A 441 20.09 -1.19 -8.16
C ASP A 441 20.08 -0.10 -9.24
N LYS A 442 19.17 -0.15 -10.22
CA LYS A 442 19.03 0.88 -11.27
C LYS A 442 18.53 2.22 -10.72
N GLU A 443 17.62 2.18 -9.75
CA GLU A 443 17.03 3.35 -9.06
C GLU A 443 17.95 3.92 -7.97
N ALA A 444 18.90 3.14 -7.47
CA ALA A 444 19.85 3.54 -6.43
C ALA A 444 20.86 4.60 -6.90
N GLU A 445 21.47 5.29 -5.92
CA GLU A 445 22.55 6.24 -6.15
C GLU A 445 23.74 5.57 -6.87
N GLU A 446 24.54 6.35 -7.60
CA GLU A 446 25.58 5.86 -8.50
C GLU A 446 26.56 4.87 -7.85
N THR A 447 26.95 5.11 -6.59
CA THR A 447 27.88 4.28 -5.84
C THR A 447 27.29 2.89 -5.57
N LEU A 448 26.05 2.83 -5.10
CA LEU A 448 25.32 1.58 -4.80
C LEU A 448 24.97 0.83 -6.08
N ARG A 449 24.54 1.56 -7.12
CA ARG A 449 24.26 1.02 -8.45
C ARG A 449 25.49 0.36 -9.08
N LYS A 450 26.67 0.99 -8.98
CA LYS A 450 27.94 0.41 -9.47
C LYS A 450 28.35 -0.83 -8.67
N ALA A 451 28.08 -0.84 -7.36
CA ALA A 451 28.36 -1.98 -6.50
C ALA A 451 27.36 -3.14 -6.68
N ARG A 452 26.17 -2.87 -7.22
CA ARG A 452 25.02 -3.78 -7.33
C ARG A 452 24.62 -4.37 -5.98
N VAL A 453 24.49 -3.51 -4.97
CA VAL A 453 24.32 -3.94 -3.59
C VAL A 453 23.03 -4.75 -3.39
N HIS A 454 21.93 -4.40 -4.07
CA HIS A 454 20.66 -5.13 -3.94
C HIS A 454 20.76 -6.52 -4.56
N GLN A 455 21.29 -6.62 -5.79
CA GLN A 455 21.50 -7.92 -6.44
C GLN A 455 22.46 -8.80 -5.62
N LYS A 456 23.57 -8.23 -5.12
CA LYS A 456 24.54 -8.95 -4.28
C LYS A 456 23.91 -9.45 -2.98
N SER A 457 23.13 -8.61 -2.30
CA SER A 457 22.42 -8.96 -1.06
C SER A 457 21.37 -10.05 -1.29
N ALA A 458 20.53 -9.91 -2.32
CA ALA A 458 19.51 -10.91 -2.63
C ALA A 458 20.13 -12.26 -2.99
N THR A 459 21.22 -12.25 -3.77
CA THR A 459 21.98 -13.47 -4.11
C THR A 459 22.58 -14.12 -2.87
N ALA A 460 23.15 -13.35 -1.93
CA ALA A 460 23.69 -13.88 -0.69
C ALA A 460 22.58 -14.52 0.19
N VAL A 461 21.41 -13.89 0.29
CA VAL A 461 20.25 -14.47 0.98
C VAL A 461 19.85 -15.79 0.32
N PHE A 462 19.79 -15.86 -1.01
CA PHE A 462 19.44 -17.08 -1.73
C PHE A 462 20.35 -18.26 -1.37
N PHE A 463 21.67 -18.07 -1.40
CA PHE A 463 22.60 -19.15 -1.05
C PHE A 463 22.53 -19.55 0.43
N GLU A 464 22.44 -18.59 1.35
CA GLU A 464 22.45 -18.85 2.80
C GLU A 464 21.13 -19.41 3.35
N SER A 465 20.00 -19.18 2.67
CA SER A 465 18.67 -19.60 3.14
C SER A 465 18.14 -20.91 2.55
N ASN A 466 18.78 -21.50 1.53
CA ASN A 466 18.20 -22.65 0.80
C ASN A 466 18.96 -23.98 0.95
N GLY A 467 19.74 -24.16 2.02
CA GLY A 467 20.64 -25.31 2.18
C GLY A 467 20.06 -26.62 2.75
N GLY A 468 18.79 -26.74 3.18
CA GLY A 468 18.33 -28.02 3.76
C GLY A 468 16.94 -28.02 4.40
N GLN A 469 16.46 -29.20 4.83
CA GLN A 469 15.07 -29.47 5.29
C GLN A 469 14.77 -29.15 6.77
N GLY A 470 15.42 -28.14 7.36
CA GLY A 470 15.15 -27.72 8.75
C GLY A 470 14.76 -26.26 8.87
N GLU A 471 13.67 -25.95 9.58
CA GLU A 471 13.17 -24.58 9.81
C GLU A 471 14.22 -23.63 10.40
N SER A 472 15.15 -24.13 11.23
CA SER A 472 16.23 -23.32 11.83
C SER A 472 17.43 -23.07 10.91
N ARG A 473 17.53 -23.76 9.76
CA ARG A 473 18.66 -23.69 8.82
C ARG A 473 18.30 -23.09 7.46
N GLN A 474 17.02 -22.78 7.23
CA GLN A 474 16.52 -22.11 6.03
C GLN A 474 16.51 -20.58 6.15
N SER A 475 17.49 -19.99 6.82
CA SER A 475 17.55 -18.54 6.96
C SER A 475 18.97 -18.01 6.95
N ALA A 476 19.09 -16.80 6.41
CA ALA A 476 20.30 -16.01 6.35
C ALA A 476 20.23 -14.94 7.43
N THR A 477 21.11 -15.02 8.41
CA THR A 477 21.14 -14.03 9.50
C THR A 477 21.79 -12.73 9.03
N VAL A 478 21.41 -11.59 9.63
CA VAL A 478 22.03 -10.29 9.30
C VAL A 478 23.57 -10.32 9.39
N PRO A 479 24.20 -10.90 10.43
CA PRO A 479 25.67 -10.99 10.47
C PRO A 479 26.26 -11.80 9.30
N GLU A 480 25.64 -12.91 8.90
CA GLU A 480 26.09 -13.70 7.74
C GLU A 480 26.03 -12.88 6.44
N LEU A 481 24.95 -12.10 6.25
CA LEU A 481 24.77 -11.25 5.08
C LEU A 481 25.76 -10.08 5.04
N ARG A 482 26.04 -9.46 6.20
CA ARG A 482 27.08 -8.46 6.34
C ARG A 482 28.44 -9.02 5.93
N LEU A 483 28.81 -10.20 6.45
CA LEU A 483 30.07 -10.87 6.08
C LEU A 483 30.12 -11.27 4.60
N ALA A 484 28.99 -11.67 4.01
CA ALA A 484 28.92 -12.14 2.63
C ALA A 484 29.05 -11.04 1.57
N VAL A 485 28.58 -9.83 1.88
CA VAL A 485 28.38 -8.75 0.90
C VAL A 485 29.22 -7.51 1.20
N ALA A 486 29.34 -7.14 2.47
CA ALA A 486 30.15 -6.00 2.87
C ALA A 486 31.65 -6.35 2.81
N GLY A 487 32.49 -5.33 2.95
CA GLY A 487 33.93 -5.49 2.95
C GLY A 487 34.63 -4.14 2.79
N PRO A 488 35.92 -4.13 2.41
CA PRO A 488 36.69 -2.90 2.24
C PRO A 488 36.11 -1.90 1.23
N THR A 489 35.19 -2.34 0.35
CA THR A 489 34.59 -1.53 -0.71
C THR A 489 33.09 -1.27 -0.54
N ILE A 490 32.40 -2.02 0.31
CA ILE A 490 30.94 -1.92 0.53
C ILE A 490 30.69 -1.82 2.04
N ASP A 491 30.13 -0.69 2.45
CA ASP A 491 29.79 -0.42 3.85
C ASP A 491 28.60 -1.28 4.34
N ILE A 492 28.60 -1.63 5.63
CA ILE A 492 27.56 -2.45 6.26
C ILE A 492 26.19 -1.77 6.22
N GLY A 493 26.12 -0.45 6.44
CA GLY A 493 24.87 0.29 6.43
C GLY A 493 24.17 0.22 5.08
N ASN A 494 24.94 0.23 3.99
CA ASN A 494 24.41 0.05 2.63
C ASN A 494 23.80 -1.33 2.41
N VAL A 495 24.34 -2.37 3.05
CA VAL A 495 23.78 -3.73 2.98
C VAL A 495 22.44 -3.78 3.71
N GLU A 496 22.32 -3.14 4.87
CA GLU A 496 21.07 -3.08 5.63
C GLU A 496 19.97 -2.31 4.89
N THR A 497 20.29 -1.12 4.38
CA THR A 497 19.35 -0.36 3.54
C THR A 497 18.91 -1.16 2.32
N ALA A 498 19.81 -1.92 1.70
CA ALA A 498 19.47 -2.79 0.59
C ALA A 498 18.53 -3.93 1.01
N LEU A 499 18.75 -4.55 2.17
CA LEU A 499 17.89 -5.62 2.69
C LEU A 499 16.49 -5.12 3.05
N GLU A 500 16.37 -3.91 3.61
CA GLU A 500 15.09 -3.25 3.86
C GLU A 500 14.33 -3.01 2.55
N ALA A 501 14.97 -2.38 1.56
CA ALA A 501 14.37 -2.12 0.26
C ALA A 501 13.97 -3.40 -0.49
N LEU A 502 14.78 -4.47 -0.36
CA LEU A 502 14.44 -5.78 -0.90
C LEU A 502 13.21 -6.38 -0.22
N THR A 503 13.09 -6.26 1.11
CA THR A 503 11.94 -6.79 1.87
C THR A 503 10.63 -6.13 1.45
N ASP A 504 10.68 -4.82 1.17
CA ASP A 504 9.51 -4.06 0.74
C ASP A 504 9.04 -4.41 -0.69
N ARG A 505 9.97 -4.79 -1.58
CA ARG A 505 9.69 -4.94 -3.02
C ARG A 505 9.63 -6.38 -3.51
N CYS A 506 10.42 -7.28 -2.93
CA CYS A 506 10.49 -8.68 -3.36
C CYS A 506 9.22 -9.45 -3.01
N TYR A 507 8.88 -10.43 -3.82
CA TYR A 507 7.65 -11.21 -3.73
C TYR A 507 7.81 -12.56 -3.02
N TYR A 508 9.04 -13.06 -2.94
CA TYR A 508 9.37 -14.35 -2.33
C TYR A 508 10.34 -14.20 -1.17
N LEU A 509 10.97 -13.03 -1.01
CA LEU A 509 11.78 -12.72 0.18
C LEU A 509 10.90 -12.51 1.41
N THR A 510 11.27 -13.15 2.51
CA THR A 510 10.62 -13.02 3.81
C THR A 510 11.64 -12.68 4.89
N LEU A 511 11.25 -11.80 5.82
CA LEU A 511 12.02 -11.44 7.01
C LEU A 511 11.28 -11.97 8.25
N GLU A 512 11.93 -12.88 8.99
CA GLU A 512 11.42 -13.40 10.25
C GLU A 512 12.51 -13.37 11.32
N ARG A 513 12.21 -12.77 12.50
CA ARG A 513 13.13 -12.70 13.66
C ARG A 513 14.55 -12.28 13.28
N ASN A 514 14.68 -11.25 12.45
CA ASN A 514 15.96 -10.72 11.96
C ASN A 514 16.79 -11.69 11.09
N SER A 515 16.11 -12.64 10.43
CA SER A 515 16.70 -13.55 9.46
C SER A 515 15.89 -13.53 8.17
N TYR A 516 16.59 -13.61 7.05
CA TYR A 516 16.03 -13.49 5.70
C TYR A 516 15.98 -14.85 5.02
N TYR A 517 14.92 -15.13 4.28
CA TYR A 517 14.85 -16.33 3.46
C TYR A 517 13.99 -16.14 2.22
N PHE A 518 14.34 -16.85 1.14
CA PHE A 518 13.47 -16.96 -0.03
C PHE A 518 12.52 -18.13 0.15
N SER A 519 11.23 -17.82 0.17
CA SER A 519 10.15 -18.80 0.24
C SER A 519 9.77 -19.29 -1.15
N MET A 520 9.22 -20.50 -1.22
CA MET A 520 8.55 -21.01 -2.42
C MET A 520 7.18 -20.36 -2.63
N MET A 521 6.62 -19.77 -1.57
CA MET A 521 5.32 -19.13 -1.58
C MET A 521 5.47 -17.62 -1.67
N GLU A 522 4.58 -17.01 -2.44
CA GLU A 522 4.46 -15.58 -2.57
C GLU A 522 4.04 -14.95 -1.24
N ASN A 523 4.74 -13.90 -0.84
CA ASN A 523 4.44 -13.10 0.34
C ASN A 523 3.21 -12.21 0.13
N LEU A 524 2.79 -11.53 1.20
CA LEU A 524 1.63 -10.63 1.16
C LEU A 524 1.83 -9.44 0.20
N ASN A 525 3.07 -9.02 -0.07
CA ASN A 525 3.35 -7.88 -0.96
C ASN A 525 2.94 -8.18 -2.40
N LYS A 526 3.27 -9.37 -2.91
CA LYS A 526 2.84 -9.80 -4.25
C LYS A 526 1.32 -9.85 -4.36
N ARG A 527 0.68 -10.54 -3.41
CA ARG A 527 -0.78 -10.69 -3.38
C ARG A 527 -1.46 -9.33 -3.31
N TYR A 528 -0.91 -8.42 -2.51
CA TYR A 528 -1.40 -7.04 -2.43
C TYR A 528 -1.24 -6.29 -3.74
N ALA A 529 -0.09 -6.39 -4.42
CA ALA A 529 0.13 -5.74 -5.71
C ALA A 529 -0.86 -6.24 -6.78
N ASP A 530 -1.04 -7.55 -6.89
CA ASP A 530 -1.97 -8.17 -7.83
C ASP A 530 -3.42 -7.76 -7.55
N ARG A 531 -3.84 -7.77 -6.28
CA ARG A 531 -5.20 -7.37 -5.89
C ARG A 531 -5.44 -5.90 -6.10
N ARG A 532 -4.48 -5.05 -5.73
CA ARG A 532 -4.56 -3.60 -5.92
C ARG A 532 -4.71 -3.23 -7.39
N ALA A 533 -4.03 -3.92 -8.30
CA ALA A 533 -4.17 -3.71 -9.74
C ALA A 533 -5.57 -4.10 -10.27
N GLY A 534 -6.24 -5.06 -9.63
CA GLY A 534 -7.58 -5.51 -9.97
C GLY A 534 -8.73 -4.73 -9.31
N VAL A 535 -8.46 -3.78 -8.40
CA VAL A 535 -9.52 -3.00 -7.73
C VAL A 535 -10.23 -2.08 -8.72
N LYS A 536 -11.55 -2.19 -8.82
CA LYS A 536 -12.40 -1.35 -9.67
C LYS A 536 -12.61 0.03 -9.06
N GLU A 537 -12.64 1.06 -9.90
CA GLU A 537 -12.85 2.44 -9.46
C GLU A 537 -14.23 2.66 -8.83
N GLU A 538 -15.24 1.90 -9.27
CA GLU A 538 -16.59 1.94 -8.70
C GLU A 538 -16.62 1.50 -7.23
N ASP A 539 -15.85 0.46 -6.87
CA ASP A 539 -15.72 0.00 -5.49
C ASP A 539 -14.97 1.01 -4.62
N VAL A 540 -13.95 1.67 -5.20
CA VAL A 540 -13.21 2.76 -4.52
C VAL A 540 -14.17 3.91 -4.20
N ALA A 541 -14.93 4.38 -5.18
CA ALA A 541 -15.89 5.48 -5.00
C ALA A 541 -16.94 5.12 -3.93
N ARG A 542 -17.51 3.91 -4.01
CA ARG A 542 -18.48 3.42 -3.01
C ARG A 542 -17.89 3.41 -1.60
N LEU A 543 -16.70 2.84 -1.41
CA LEU A 543 -16.07 2.75 -0.09
C LEU A 543 -15.72 4.14 0.49
N VAL A 544 -15.26 5.07 -0.35
CA VAL A 544 -15.00 6.45 0.09
C VAL A 544 -16.30 7.10 0.56
N ARG A 545 -17.41 6.98 -0.19
CA ARG A 545 -18.71 7.52 0.22
C ARG A 545 -19.21 6.93 1.54
N GLU A 546 -19.14 5.60 1.69
CA GLU A 546 -19.48 4.91 2.95
C GLU A 546 -18.64 5.43 4.14
N GLN A 547 -17.35 5.71 3.91
CA GLN A 547 -16.49 6.23 4.97
C GLN A 547 -16.78 7.70 5.30
N VAL A 548 -17.11 8.52 4.30
CA VAL A 548 -17.57 9.91 4.50
C VAL A 548 -18.82 9.91 5.38
N GLU A 549 -19.82 9.08 5.06
CA GLU A 549 -21.04 8.95 5.87
C GLU A 549 -20.75 8.59 7.34
N LYS A 550 -19.80 7.67 7.58
CA LYS A 550 -19.37 7.30 8.95
C LYS A 550 -18.68 8.44 9.69
N VAL A 551 -17.86 9.24 9.00
CA VAL A 551 -17.13 10.37 9.60
C VAL A 551 -18.06 11.53 9.96
N PHE A 552 -19.07 11.78 9.12
CA PHE A 552 -20.12 12.76 9.37
C PHE A 552 -21.27 12.16 10.18
N ALA A 553 -20.99 11.76 11.42
CA ALA A 553 -21.98 11.19 12.34
C ALA A 553 -23.11 12.18 12.70
N ASP A 554 -24.20 11.65 13.26
CA ASP A 554 -25.39 12.42 13.61
C ASP A 554 -25.14 13.45 14.72
N ALA A 555 -25.87 14.57 14.65
CA ALA A 555 -25.80 15.64 15.62
C ALA A 555 -27.18 16.29 15.82
N GLU A 556 -27.53 16.55 17.08
CA GLU A 556 -28.81 17.14 17.45
C GLU A 556 -29.02 18.53 16.83
N GLY A 557 -30.20 18.77 16.26
CA GLY A 557 -30.58 20.04 15.63
C GLY A 557 -29.92 20.30 14.27
N LEU A 558 -29.33 19.29 13.65
CA LEU A 558 -28.63 19.39 12.36
C LEU A 558 -29.07 18.27 11.40
N GLU A 559 -29.60 18.62 10.24
CA GLU A 559 -29.83 17.65 9.15
C GLU A 559 -28.54 17.45 8.34
N ARG A 560 -28.38 16.27 7.75
CA ARG A 560 -27.25 15.93 6.88
C ARG A 560 -27.77 15.44 5.54
N VAL A 561 -27.31 16.06 4.46
CA VAL A 561 -27.62 15.64 3.10
C VAL A 561 -26.32 15.27 2.41
N PHE A 562 -26.19 13.99 2.07
CA PHE A 562 -25.00 13.46 1.43
C PHE A 562 -25.13 13.52 -0.09
N PHE A 563 -24.09 14.05 -0.73
CA PHE A 563 -23.83 13.95 -2.16
C PHE A 563 -24.98 14.43 -3.09
N PRO A 564 -25.67 15.55 -2.80
CA PRO A 564 -26.74 16.01 -3.69
C PRO A 564 -26.18 16.43 -5.05
N GLU A 565 -26.85 15.98 -6.11
CA GLU A 565 -26.58 16.35 -7.51
C GLU A 565 -27.48 17.49 -7.98
N LYS A 566 -28.65 17.66 -7.34
CA LYS A 566 -29.66 18.64 -7.74
C LYS A 566 -30.23 19.35 -6.53
N SER A 567 -30.60 20.62 -6.71
CA SER A 567 -31.17 21.47 -5.66
C SER A 567 -32.43 20.90 -4.98
N VAL A 568 -33.22 20.09 -5.71
CA VAL A 568 -34.44 19.44 -5.19
C VAL A 568 -34.16 18.37 -4.13
N GLN A 569 -32.94 17.80 -4.11
CA GLN A 569 -32.53 16.81 -3.11
C GLN A 569 -32.20 17.43 -1.75
N ILE A 570 -32.05 18.77 -1.69
CA ILE A 570 -31.75 19.50 -0.47
C ILE A 570 -33.06 20.11 0.06
N PRO A 571 -33.58 19.64 1.22
CA PRO A 571 -34.83 20.12 1.78
C PRO A 571 -34.87 21.66 1.95
N ASN A 572 -35.98 22.29 1.61
CA ASN A 572 -36.23 23.70 1.88
C ASN A 572 -37.06 23.81 3.17
N ARG A 573 -36.41 23.63 4.32
CA ARG A 573 -37.03 23.66 5.67
C ARG A 573 -36.25 24.57 6.62
N PRO A 574 -36.87 25.10 7.69
CA PRO A 574 -36.20 25.95 8.68
C PRO A 574 -35.38 25.12 9.67
N VAL A 575 -34.38 24.38 9.17
CA VAL A 575 -33.45 23.55 9.95
C VAL A 575 -32.05 23.65 9.35
N VAL A 576 -31.02 23.80 10.18
CA VAL A 576 -29.64 23.85 9.69
C VAL A 576 -29.32 22.53 9.01
N THR A 577 -28.89 22.60 7.76
CA THR A 577 -28.59 21.42 6.95
C THR A 577 -27.13 21.45 6.54
N LEU A 578 -26.37 20.45 6.97
CA LEU A 578 -25.04 20.18 6.48
C LEU A 578 -25.16 19.47 5.13
N VAL A 579 -24.68 20.12 4.08
CA VAL A 579 -24.69 19.59 2.72
C VAL A 579 -23.28 19.09 2.40
N ILE A 580 -23.11 17.77 2.40
CA ILE A 580 -21.81 17.12 2.19
C ILE A 580 -21.60 16.88 0.70
N GLY A 581 -20.62 17.57 0.11
CA GLY A 581 -20.29 17.47 -1.31
C GLY A 581 -19.71 16.12 -1.70
N GLN A 582 -19.76 15.83 -3.01
CA GLN A 582 -19.27 14.58 -3.59
C GLN A 582 -17.74 14.45 -3.44
N PRO A 583 -17.23 13.29 -2.97
CA PRO A 583 -15.78 13.07 -2.90
C PRO A 583 -15.14 13.03 -4.28
N GLU A 584 -15.91 12.75 -5.33
CA GLU A 584 -15.40 12.70 -6.70
C GLU A 584 -15.20 14.09 -7.34
N ARG A 585 -15.77 15.14 -6.74
CA ARG A 585 -15.70 16.54 -7.23
C ARG A 585 -15.03 17.43 -6.17
N PRO A 586 -13.73 17.26 -5.89
CA PRO A 586 -13.04 18.11 -4.94
C PRO A 586 -12.91 19.54 -5.46
N LEU A 587 -12.88 20.50 -4.54
CA LEU A 587 -12.90 21.93 -4.86
C LEU A 587 -11.69 22.37 -5.68
N ARG A 588 -10.51 21.81 -5.41
CA ARG A 588 -9.27 22.15 -6.13
C ARG A 588 -9.33 21.81 -7.62
N ASP A 589 -10.01 20.72 -7.96
CA ASP A 589 -10.10 20.23 -9.34
C ASP A 589 -11.38 20.73 -10.04
N THR A 590 -12.37 21.18 -9.27
CA THR A 590 -13.67 21.65 -9.79
C THR A 590 -14.05 23.03 -9.22
N PRO A 591 -13.38 24.12 -9.63
CA PRO A 591 -13.68 25.47 -9.13
C PRO A 591 -15.11 25.93 -9.41
N GLU A 592 -15.74 25.44 -10.49
CA GLU A 592 -17.12 25.76 -10.89
C GLU A 592 -18.15 25.24 -9.87
N LEU A 593 -17.75 24.29 -9.02
CA LEU A 593 -18.58 23.75 -7.94
C LEU A 593 -19.11 24.87 -7.03
N ILE A 594 -18.34 25.94 -6.79
CA ILE A 594 -18.77 27.09 -5.99
C ILE A 594 -20.02 27.75 -6.59
N SER A 595 -20.03 27.93 -7.92
CA SER A 595 -21.15 28.52 -8.64
C SER A 595 -22.38 27.60 -8.61
N GLU A 596 -22.19 26.29 -8.75
CA GLU A 596 -23.27 25.29 -8.64
C GLU A 596 -23.86 25.25 -7.22
N MET A 597 -23.01 25.18 -6.20
CA MET A 597 -23.41 25.23 -4.79
C MET A 597 -24.20 26.51 -4.50
N MET A 598 -23.79 27.64 -5.09
CA MET A 598 -24.48 28.89 -4.95
C MET A 598 -25.86 28.89 -5.64
N ALA A 599 -25.97 28.31 -6.84
CA ALA A 599 -27.26 28.11 -7.49
C ALA A 599 -28.19 27.23 -6.64
N MET A 600 -27.69 26.09 -6.13
CA MET A 600 -28.46 25.19 -5.25
C MET A 600 -28.81 25.83 -3.89
N THR A 601 -28.04 26.81 -3.44
CA THR A 601 -28.36 27.60 -2.23
C THR A 601 -29.47 28.61 -2.50
N LYS A 602 -29.59 29.13 -3.73
CA LYS A 602 -30.64 30.07 -4.13
C LYS A 602 -31.92 29.39 -4.60
N GLU A 603 -31.83 28.16 -5.09
CA GLU A 603 -32.93 27.44 -5.76
C GLU A 603 -33.29 26.15 -5.03
N SER A 604 -34.53 25.70 -5.19
CA SER A 604 -35.02 24.40 -4.76
C SER A 604 -35.98 23.88 -5.85
N GLY A 605 -35.47 22.96 -6.68
CA GLY A 605 -36.15 22.56 -7.91
C GLY A 605 -36.28 23.74 -8.86
N SER A 606 -37.50 24.04 -9.29
CA SER A 606 -37.83 25.18 -10.16
C SER A 606 -38.22 26.46 -9.40
N SER A 607 -38.10 26.48 -8.07
CA SER A 607 -38.51 27.59 -7.21
C SER A 607 -37.32 28.23 -6.48
N MET A 608 -37.45 29.50 -6.09
CA MET A 608 -36.44 30.14 -5.24
C MET A 608 -36.51 29.57 -3.82
N ARG A 609 -35.35 29.32 -3.22
CA ARG A 609 -35.21 28.77 -1.87
C ARG A 609 -35.50 29.85 -0.83
N THR A 610 -36.43 29.57 0.06
CA THR A 610 -36.76 30.40 1.22
C THR A 610 -35.64 30.33 2.26
N PHE A 611 -35.28 29.11 2.70
CA PHE A 611 -34.36 28.88 3.82
C PHE A 611 -32.90 28.74 3.37
N LYS A 612 -32.44 29.68 2.54
CA LYS A 612 -31.10 29.66 1.93
C LYS A 612 -29.95 29.80 2.95
N SER A 613 -30.16 30.47 4.06
CA SER A 613 -29.14 30.60 5.12
C SER A 613 -29.04 29.36 5.99
N ALA A 614 -30.00 28.45 5.93
CA ALA A 614 -29.95 27.19 6.68
C ALA A 614 -28.86 26.23 6.17
N LEU A 615 -28.41 26.39 4.93
CA LEU A 615 -27.45 25.49 4.31
C LEU A 615 -26.01 25.83 4.70
N ILE A 616 -25.27 24.79 5.07
CA ILE A 616 -23.83 24.81 5.32
C ILE A 616 -23.22 23.72 4.46
N TRP A 617 -22.41 24.10 3.48
CA TRP A 617 -21.75 23.16 2.60
C TRP A 617 -20.42 22.71 3.19
N VAL A 618 -20.10 21.44 2.99
CA VAL A 618 -18.78 20.87 3.33
C VAL A 618 -18.28 20.09 2.14
N VAL A 619 -17.15 20.52 1.57
CA VAL A 619 -16.60 19.91 0.36
C VAL A 619 -15.14 19.52 0.56
N PRO A 620 -14.66 18.45 -0.11
CA PRO A 620 -13.27 18.06 -0.01
C PRO A 620 -12.39 18.97 -0.84
N ASP A 621 -11.19 19.29 -0.36
CA ASP A 621 -10.18 20.05 -1.11
C ASP A 621 -9.47 19.18 -2.16
N SER A 622 -9.20 17.91 -1.84
CA SER A 622 -8.60 16.91 -2.75
C SER A 622 -9.17 15.51 -2.47
N ALA A 623 -9.21 14.66 -3.50
CA ALA A 623 -9.71 13.29 -3.42
C ALA A 623 -8.62 12.20 -3.50
N ASP A 624 -7.39 12.53 -3.89
CA ASP A 624 -6.37 11.55 -4.28
C ASP A 624 -6.01 10.59 -3.14
N ALA A 625 -5.73 11.15 -1.95
CA ALA A 625 -5.39 10.35 -0.78
C ALA A 625 -6.54 9.41 -0.35
N MET A 626 -7.79 9.88 -0.38
CA MET A 626 -8.95 9.06 -0.05
C MET A 626 -9.10 7.89 -1.04
N ARG A 627 -8.93 8.15 -2.34
CA ARG A 627 -9.02 7.11 -3.39
C ARG A 627 -7.90 6.08 -3.23
N ASP A 628 -6.68 6.52 -2.99
CA ASP A 628 -5.54 5.62 -2.82
C ASP A 628 -5.62 4.78 -1.55
N ASP A 629 -6.02 5.37 -0.42
CA ASP A 629 -6.21 4.65 0.83
C ASP A 629 -7.40 3.67 0.75
N ALA A 630 -8.47 4.03 0.04
CA ALA A 630 -9.59 3.13 -0.22
C ALA A 630 -9.17 1.95 -1.12
N ARG A 631 -8.39 2.20 -2.19
CA ARG A 631 -7.85 1.14 -3.05
C ARG A 631 -6.94 0.19 -2.28
N ARG A 632 -6.10 0.73 -1.38
CA ARG A 632 -5.27 -0.06 -0.46
C ARG A 632 -6.11 -0.93 0.47
N LEU A 633 -7.16 -0.36 1.08
CA LEU A 633 -8.04 -1.10 1.98
C LEU A 633 -8.77 -2.24 1.25
N LEU A 634 -9.34 -1.97 0.08
CA LEU A 634 -10.03 -2.99 -0.74
C LEU A 634 -9.10 -4.13 -1.13
N ALA A 635 -7.85 -3.83 -1.50
CA ALA A 635 -6.87 -4.86 -1.84
C ALA A 635 -6.58 -5.79 -0.65
N TRP A 636 -6.43 -5.23 0.57
CA TRP A 636 -6.22 -6.04 1.77
C TRP A 636 -7.47 -6.84 2.19
N GLU A 637 -8.66 -6.25 2.11
CA GLU A 637 -9.91 -6.95 2.42
C GLU A 637 -10.22 -8.07 1.42
N ALA A 638 -9.84 -7.91 0.15
CA ALA A 638 -9.92 -8.99 -0.84
C ALA A 638 -9.03 -10.19 -0.46
N ILE A 639 -7.82 -9.94 0.04
CA ILE A 639 -6.92 -11.01 0.53
C ILE A 639 -7.53 -11.70 1.75
N ASP A 640 -8.11 -10.95 2.70
CA ASP A 640 -8.73 -11.52 3.90
C ASP A 640 -9.97 -12.36 3.61
N THR A 641 -10.74 -12.00 2.58
CA THR A 641 -11.93 -12.76 2.16
C THR A 641 -11.55 -14.15 1.64
N GLU A 642 -10.39 -14.27 1.00
CA GLU A 642 -9.91 -15.52 0.39
C GLU A 642 -8.96 -16.32 1.29
N LYS A 643 -8.71 -15.86 2.52
CA LYS A 643 -7.78 -16.49 3.46
C LYS A 643 -8.07 -17.97 3.77
N GLY A 644 -9.31 -18.43 3.58
CA GLY A 644 -9.69 -19.84 3.79
C GLY A 644 -9.36 -20.76 2.61
N VAL A 645 -9.15 -20.19 1.43
CA VAL A 645 -8.70 -20.91 0.21
C VAL A 645 -7.20 -20.76 0.04
N MET A 646 -6.64 -19.67 0.56
CA MET A 646 -5.21 -19.41 0.57
C MET A 646 -4.53 -20.15 1.73
N ASN A 647 -3.49 -20.93 1.47
CA ASN A 647 -2.58 -21.44 2.51
C ASN A 647 -1.70 -20.29 3.04
N LEU A 648 -2.27 -19.40 3.85
CA LEU A 648 -1.51 -18.41 4.62
C LEU A 648 -1.01 -19.07 5.92
N ASP A 649 0.19 -18.72 6.36
CA ASP A 649 0.70 -19.13 7.66
C ASP A 649 0.21 -18.20 8.80
N ASP A 650 0.43 -18.60 10.05
CA ASP A 650 0.01 -17.84 11.25
C ASP A 650 0.68 -16.46 11.36
N VAL A 651 1.84 -16.26 10.74
CA VAL A 651 2.55 -14.97 10.71
C VAL A 651 1.86 -14.05 9.71
N GLN A 652 1.59 -14.54 8.50
CA GLN A 652 0.87 -13.83 7.44
C GLN A 652 -0.54 -13.46 7.88
N HIS A 653 -1.25 -14.33 8.61
CA HIS A 653 -2.55 -14.00 9.19
C HIS A 653 -2.50 -12.79 10.14
N ARG A 654 -1.49 -12.74 11.02
CA ARG A 654 -1.30 -11.59 11.93
C ARG A 654 -0.94 -10.32 11.18
N GLN A 655 -0.01 -10.40 10.23
CA GLN A 655 0.40 -9.27 9.39
C GLN A 655 -0.78 -8.70 8.59
N LEU A 656 -1.59 -9.56 7.96
CA LEU A 656 -2.77 -9.16 7.20
C LEU A 656 -3.77 -8.38 8.06
N SER A 657 -4.05 -8.86 9.27
CA SER A 657 -4.94 -8.17 10.21
C SER A 657 -4.40 -6.79 10.60
N GLU A 658 -3.09 -6.64 10.78
CA GLU A 658 -2.47 -5.36 11.09
C GLU A 658 -2.53 -4.39 9.89
N HIS A 659 -2.27 -4.88 8.68
CA HIS A 659 -2.37 -4.09 7.45
C HIS A 659 -3.79 -3.56 7.23
N ILE A 660 -4.82 -4.38 7.43
CA ILE A 660 -6.24 -3.95 7.33
C ILE A 660 -6.56 -2.89 8.38
N LYS A 661 -6.18 -3.11 9.64
CA LYS A 661 -6.43 -2.15 10.72
C LYS A 661 -5.77 -0.80 10.42
N ARG A 662 -4.53 -0.82 9.90
CA ARG A 662 -3.80 0.39 9.50
C ARG A 662 -4.49 1.07 8.31
N ALA A 663 -4.82 0.34 7.25
CA ALA A 663 -5.49 0.89 6.06
C ALA A 663 -6.85 1.53 6.38
N ARG A 664 -7.65 0.93 7.27
CA ARG A 664 -8.93 1.51 7.74
C ARG A 664 -8.73 2.84 8.47
N ARG A 665 -7.72 2.91 9.33
CA ARG A 665 -7.37 4.15 10.04
C ARG A 665 -6.90 5.22 9.07
N ASP A 666 -6.02 4.87 8.14
CA ASP A 666 -5.44 5.82 7.19
C ASP A 666 -6.52 6.40 6.26
N LEU A 667 -7.46 5.57 5.75
CA LEU A 667 -8.63 6.05 5.00
C LEU A 667 -9.52 6.99 5.82
N LYS A 668 -9.75 6.69 7.10
CA LYS A 668 -10.50 7.61 7.99
C LYS A 668 -9.77 8.96 8.09
N GLU A 669 -8.45 8.95 8.28
CA GLU A 669 -7.67 10.19 8.40
C GLU A 669 -7.62 10.98 7.09
N SER A 670 -7.53 10.32 5.93
CA SER A 670 -7.57 11.03 4.64
C SER A 670 -8.93 11.68 4.40
N VAL A 671 -10.04 11.06 4.78
CA VAL A 671 -11.37 11.70 4.72
C VAL A 671 -11.42 12.97 5.58
N TRP A 672 -10.93 12.90 6.81
CA TRP A 672 -10.85 14.09 7.69
C TRP A 672 -10.03 15.19 7.03
N ARG A 673 -8.81 14.88 6.59
CA ARG A 673 -7.91 15.87 5.97
C ARG A 673 -8.48 16.48 4.69
N SER A 674 -9.21 15.71 3.91
CA SER A 674 -9.80 16.17 2.65
C SER A 674 -11.00 17.08 2.87
N TYR A 675 -11.96 16.74 3.74
CA TYR A 675 -13.18 17.52 4.00
C TYR A 675 -12.94 18.70 4.96
N ASN A 676 -12.13 19.66 4.52
CA ASN A 676 -11.72 20.83 5.32
C ASN A 676 -12.31 22.17 4.86
N LYS A 677 -13.05 22.22 3.75
CA LYS A 677 -13.68 23.46 3.24
C LYS A 677 -15.15 23.51 3.63
N VAL A 678 -15.47 24.40 4.57
CA VAL A 678 -16.85 24.68 4.98
C VAL A 678 -17.30 25.99 4.33
N MET A 679 -18.46 26.01 3.67
CA MET A 679 -18.98 27.18 2.96
C MET A 679 -20.40 27.52 3.39
N LEU A 680 -20.67 28.80 3.63
CA LEU A 680 -21.95 29.28 4.15
C LEU A 680 -22.33 30.62 3.52
N LEU A 681 -23.63 30.89 3.36
CA LEU A 681 -24.10 32.15 2.78
C LEU A 681 -23.76 33.34 3.71
N GLY A 682 -23.00 34.29 3.17
CA GLY A 682 -22.58 35.53 3.83
C GLY A 682 -23.55 36.69 3.61
N LYS A 683 -23.32 37.79 4.35
CA LYS A 683 -24.17 39.00 4.33
C LYS A 683 -24.12 39.77 3.00
N ASP A 684 -23.03 39.63 2.26
CA ASP A 684 -22.85 40.13 0.91
C ASP A 684 -23.61 39.32 -0.15
N GLY A 685 -24.25 38.22 0.26
CA GLY A 685 -24.95 37.32 -0.63
C GLY A 685 -24.00 36.46 -1.47
N ALA A 686 -22.74 36.29 -1.06
CA ALA A 686 -21.79 35.31 -1.61
C ALA A 686 -21.57 34.16 -0.61
N LEU A 687 -21.01 33.03 -1.07
CA LEU A 687 -20.57 31.96 -0.18
C LEU A 687 -19.25 32.35 0.48
N LYS A 688 -19.25 32.42 1.82
CA LYS A 688 -18.07 32.60 2.65
C LYS A 688 -17.45 31.23 2.95
N THR A 689 -16.15 31.10 2.73
CA THR A 689 -15.38 29.89 3.06
C THR A 689 -14.75 30.00 4.45
N VAL A 690 -14.87 28.94 5.24
CA VAL A 690 -14.18 28.68 6.49
C VAL A 690 -13.29 27.46 6.26
N ASP A 691 -11.98 27.67 6.30
CA ASP A 691 -10.99 26.62 6.15
C ASP A 691 -10.66 26.02 7.53
N LEU A 692 -10.89 24.71 7.69
CA LEU A 692 -10.59 24.00 8.93
C LEU A 692 -9.09 23.67 9.07
N GLY A 693 -8.29 23.85 8.01
CA GLY A 693 -6.87 23.52 7.99
C GLY A 693 -6.60 22.02 8.00
N LEU A 694 -5.55 21.60 8.71
CA LEU A 694 -5.15 20.20 8.85
C LEU A 694 -5.90 19.54 10.02
N VAL A 695 -7.06 18.97 9.73
CA VAL A 695 -7.89 18.26 10.71
C VAL A 695 -7.52 16.77 10.77
N THR A 696 -7.66 16.19 11.96
CA THR A 696 -7.40 14.75 12.21
C THR A 696 -8.52 14.17 13.04
N SER A 697 -8.71 12.85 13.03
CA SER A 697 -9.82 12.26 13.79
C SER A 697 -9.66 12.31 15.32
N SER A 698 -8.51 12.79 15.82
CA SER A 698 -8.32 13.16 17.23
C SER A 698 -8.86 14.54 17.61
N SER A 699 -9.17 15.40 16.63
CA SER A 699 -9.62 16.78 16.89
C SER A 699 -11.03 16.84 17.49
N ALA A 700 -11.90 15.86 17.19
CA ALA A 700 -13.23 15.72 17.76
C ALA A 700 -13.75 14.28 17.55
N GLU A 701 -14.86 13.92 18.20
CA GLU A 701 -15.49 12.60 18.01
C GLU A 701 -16.01 12.36 16.58
N SER A 702 -16.48 13.42 15.91
CA SER A 702 -16.95 13.39 14.52
C SER A 702 -16.64 14.70 13.81
N LEU A 703 -16.57 14.66 12.48
CA LEU A 703 -16.31 15.87 11.70
C LEU A 703 -17.47 16.86 11.81
N THR A 704 -18.70 16.35 11.96
CA THR A 704 -19.90 17.14 12.27
C THR A 704 -19.71 17.97 13.55
N LYS A 705 -19.24 17.34 14.64
CA LYS A 705 -19.01 18.05 15.92
C LYS A 705 -17.87 19.07 15.82
N LEU A 706 -16.80 18.75 15.09
CA LEU A 706 -15.72 19.71 14.83
C LEU A 706 -16.27 20.95 14.11
N ILE A 707 -17.00 20.77 13.00
CA ILE A 707 -17.57 21.87 12.22
C ILE A 707 -18.51 22.73 13.08
N LEU A 708 -19.42 22.12 13.83
CA LEU A 708 -20.31 22.85 14.73
C LEU A 708 -19.54 23.65 15.79
N SER A 709 -18.45 23.09 16.34
CA SER A 709 -17.61 23.79 17.31
C SER A 709 -16.91 25.00 16.70
N THR A 710 -16.34 24.87 15.50
CA THR A 710 -15.69 25.95 14.76
C THR A 710 -16.67 27.05 14.38
N LEU A 711 -17.85 26.69 13.89
CA LEU A 711 -18.88 27.67 13.50
C LEU A 711 -19.48 28.41 14.71
N ARG A 712 -19.55 27.76 15.88
CA ARG A 712 -19.91 28.43 17.15
C ARG A 712 -18.83 29.40 17.62
N GLN A 713 -17.55 29.04 17.48
CA GLN A 713 -16.44 29.95 17.82
C GLN A 713 -16.40 31.19 16.92
N ASN A 714 -16.87 31.05 15.67
CA ASN A 714 -16.94 32.14 14.70
C ASN A 714 -18.26 32.94 14.74
N ASP A 715 -19.12 32.71 15.75
CA ASP A 715 -20.47 33.32 15.88
C ASP A 715 -21.41 33.11 14.66
N GLU A 716 -21.12 32.12 13.81
CA GLU A 716 -21.96 31.75 12.66
C GLU A 716 -23.19 30.93 13.09
N ILE A 717 -23.04 30.15 14.18
CA ILE A 717 -24.10 29.42 14.86
C ILE A 717 -24.15 29.86 16.32
N VAL A 718 -25.33 30.25 16.80
CA VAL A 718 -25.53 30.70 18.19
C VAL A 718 -26.53 29.81 18.92
N LYS A 719 -26.37 29.69 20.24
CA LYS A 719 -27.30 28.93 21.09
C LYS A 719 -28.54 29.72 21.50
N ALA A 720 -28.42 31.03 21.60
CA ALA A 720 -29.49 31.90 22.06
C ALA A 720 -29.40 33.26 21.34
N VAL A 721 -30.54 33.92 21.21
CA VAL A 721 -30.64 35.26 20.61
C VAL A 721 -31.15 36.25 21.64
N SER A 722 -30.63 37.48 21.59
CA SER A 722 -31.11 38.56 22.46
C SER A 722 -32.37 39.20 21.88
N PRO A 723 -33.34 39.64 22.71
CA PRO A 723 -34.54 40.30 22.19
C PRO A 723 -34.20 41.62 21.45
N ARG A 724 -33.15 42.31 21.88
CA ARG A 724 -32.60 43.49 21.18
C ARG A 724 -32.17 43.21 19.75
N PHE A 725 -31.67 42.01 19.45
CA PHE A 725 -31.31 41.63 18.09
C PHE A 725 -32.54 41.59 17.18
N LEU A 726 -33.68 41.09 17.69
CA LEU A 726 -34.95 41.07 16.96
C LEU A 726 -35.43 42.51 16.68
N LEU A 727 -35.39 43.39 17.69
CA LEU A 727 -35.76 44.80 17.53
C LEU A 727 -34.90 45.54 16.50
N LYS A 728 -33.58 45.31 16.53
CA LYS A 728 -32.65 45.95 15.57
C LYS A 728 -32.90 45.51 14.13
N ASN A 729 -33.34 44.27 13.93
CA ASN A 729 -33.57 43.69 12.60
C ASN A 729 -35.07 43.54 12.29
N TRP A 730 -35.92 44.31 12.97
CA TRP A 730 -37.36 44.30 12.75
C TRP A 730 -37.69 44.76 11.33
N PRO A 731 -38.58 44.09 10.58
CA PRO A 731 -38.96 44.52 9.25
C PRO A 731 -39.67 45.89 9.29
N PRO A 732 -39.12 46.96 8.69
CA PRO A 732 -39.63 48.33 8.85
C PRO A 732 -41.02 48.54 8.23
N ALA A 733 -41.45 47.64 7.35
CA ALA A 733 -42.76 47.67 6.70
C ALA A 733 -43.85 46.91 7.48
N LYS A 734 -43.51 46.28 8.62
CA LYS A 734 -44.44 45.43 9.38
C LYS A 734 -44.69 46.03 10.78
N PRO A 735 -45.94 46.45 11.09
CA PRO A 735 -46.29 46.90 12.44
C PRO A 735 -46.27 45.73 13.44
N GLU A 736 -46.58 44.52 12.97
CA GLU A 736 -46.57 43.27 13.73
C GLU A 736 -45.78 42.21 12.96
N TRP A 737 -45.02 41.38 13.67
CA TRP A 737 -44.16 40.36 13.07
C TRP A 737 -44.55 38.99 13.60
N SER A 738 -45.06 38.10 12.74
CA SER A 738 -45.51 36.77 13.19
C SER A 738 -44.34 35.96 13.76
N THR A 739 -44.58 35.16 14.78
CA THR A 739 -43.52 34.37 15.43
C THR A 739 -42.93 33.32 14.48
N LYS A 740 -43.73 32.84 13.52
CA LYS A 740 -43.25 32.01 12.41
C LYS A 740 -42.30 32.78 11.48
N ASP A 741 -42.65 34.00 11.05
CA ASP A 741 -41.76 34.82 10.21
C ASP A 741 -40.47 35.18 10.94
N VAL A 742 -40.52 35.39 12.27
CA VAL A 742 -39.33 35.60 13.11
C VAL A 742 -38.41 34.39 13.01
N ARG A 743 -38.93 33.16 13.24
CA ARG A 743 -38.17 31.92 13.06
C ARG A 743 -37.59 31.83 11.65
N ASP A 744 -38.44 32.03 10.64
CA ASP A 744 -38.07 31.85 9.24
C ASP A 744 -36.97 32.82 8.79
N ALA A 745 -36.93 34.04 9.35
CA ALA A 745 -35.87 35.01 9.10
C ALA A 745 -34.47 34.49 9.46
N PHE A 746 -34.32 33.69 10.52
CA PHE A 746 -33.04 33.07 10.92
C PHE A 746 -32.49 32.08 9.88
N PHE A 747 -33.39 31.46 9.12
CA PHE A 747 -33.04 30.46 8.11
C PHE A 747 -33.06 31.05 6.69
N ALA A 748 -33.74 32.18 6.49
CA ALA A 748 -33.90 32.81 5.17
C ALA A 748 -32.88 33.92 4.88
N SER A 749 -32.36 34.62 5.89
CA SER A 749 -31.49 35.78 5.71
C SER A 749 -30.12 35.59 6.36
N PRO A 750 -29.00 35.86 5.65
CA PRO A 750 -27.65 35.71 6.21
C PRO A 750 -27.28 36.83 7.21
N ILE A 751 -28.18 37.80 7.41
CA ILE A 751 -28.06 38.81 8.45
C ILE A 751 -28.27 38.20 9.84
N PHE A 752 -29.15 37.19 9.92
CA PHE A 752 -29.47 36.48 11.13
C PHE A 752 -28.47 35.33 11.35
N PRO A 753 -28.01 35.10 12.59
CA PRO A 753 -27.15 33.95 12.89
C PRO A 753 -27.91 32.64 12.75
N ARG A 754 -27.23 31.51 12.51
CA ARG A 754 -27.91 30.22 12.37
C ARG A 754 -28.26 29.65 13.75
N LEU A 755 -29.43 29.00 13.85
CA LEU A 755 -29.95 28.42 15.08
C LEU A 755 -30.15 26.91 14.92
N LEU A 756 -29.62 26.12 15.86
CA LEU A 756 -29.82 24.66 15.87
C LEU A 756 -31.15 24.25 16.51
N SER A 757 -31.77 25.13 17.30
CA SER A 757 -33.09 24.91 17.89
C SER A 757 -33.95 26.17 17.74
N VAL A 758 -35.24 25.95 17.48
CA VAL A 758 -36.28 26.98 17.45
C VAL A 758 -36.52 27.57 18.84
N ASP A 759 -36.16 26.87 19.91
CA ASP A 759 -36.30 27.35 21.29
C ASP A 759 -35.48 28.61 21.55
N ALA A 760 -34.39 28.82 20.80
CA ALA A 760 -33.63 30.06 20.86
C ALA A 760 -34.46 31.30 20.47
N VAL A 761 -35.42 31.13 19.55
CA VAL A 761 -36.37 32.17 19.14
C VAL A 761 -37.44 32.36 20.22
N ARG A 762 -38.02 31.25 20.71
CA ARG A 762 -39.01 31.27 21.79
C ARG A 762 -38.49 31.99 23.03
N GLY A 763 -37.30 31.63 23.49
CA GLY A 763 -36.64 32.27 24.62
C GLY A 763 -36.32 33.74 24.38
N ALA A 764 -36.01 34.16 23.15
CA ALA A 764 -35.81 35.56 22.82
C ALA A 764 -37.11 36.38 22.90
N VAL A 765 -38.21 35.83 22.38
CA VAL A 765 -39.55 36.45 22.47
C VAL A 765 -40.01 36.52 23.93
N ALA A 766 -39.97 35.40 24.66
CA ALA A 766 -40.37 35.32 26.07
C ALA A 766 -39.63 36.34 26.96
N ARG A 767 -38.30 36.45 26.80
CA ARG A 767 -37.51 37.47 27.50
C ARG A 767 -37.88 38.89 27.07
N GLY A 768 -38.04 39.13 25.78
CA GLY A 768 -38.42 40.45 25.25
C GLY A 768 -39.76 40.93 25.79
N VAL A 769 -40.74 40.04 25.91
CA VAL A 769 -42.07 40.31 26.46
C VAL A 769 -42.02 40.58 27.95
N SER A 770 -41.30 39.73 28.69
CA SER A 770 -41.14 39.85 30.14
C SER A 770 -40.40 41.13 30.54
N GLU A 771 -39.41 41.54 29.74
CA GLU A 771 -38.64 42.78 29.93
C GLU A 771 -39.35 44.05 29.41
N GLY A 772 -40.53 43.91 28.79
CA GLY A 772 -41.30 45.03 28.23
C GLY A 772 -40.68 45.66 26.98
N GLN A 773 -39.84 44.93 26.25
CA GLN A 773 -39.21 45.36 25.00
C GLN A 773 -40.11 45.16 23.77
N MET A 774 -41.07 44.24 23.86
CA MET A 774 -42.08 43.91 22.85
C MET A 774 -43.30 43.30 23.54
N ALA A 775 -44.43 43.17 22.85
CA ALA A 775 -45.59 42.42 23.34
C ALA A 775 -45.84 41.19 22.46
N TYR A 776 -46.41 40.13 23.05
CA TYR A 776 -46.84 38.91 22.37
C TYR A 776 -48.35 38.92 22.27
N VAL A 777 -48.86 38.81 21.04
CA VAL A 777 -50.26 39.06 20.71
C VAL A 777 -50.80 38.03 19.71
N ALA A 778 -52.09 37.72 19.76
CA ALA A 778 -52.79 37.04 18.68
C ALA A 778 -53.98 37.87 18.21
N GLN A 779 -54.29 37.84 16.91
CA GLN A 779 -55.34 38.67 16.34
C GLN A 779 -56.72 38.05 16.59
N SER A 780 -57.68 38.84 17.09
CA SER A 780 -59.07 38.43 17.32
C SER A 780 -60.06 39.48 16.81
N ALA A 781 -61.35 39.12 16.71
CA ALA A 781 -62.40 40.02 16.23
C ALA A 781 -62.59 41.29 17.08
N GLU A 782 -62.14 41.28 18.34
CA GLU A 782 -62.27 42.40 19.30
C GLU A 782 -60.92 43.10 19.59
N GLY A 783 -59.85 42.77 18.86
CA GLY A 783 -58.49 43.29 19.08
C GLY A 783 -57.47 42.18 19.35
N TYR A 784 -56.39 42.47 20.08
CA TYR A 784 -55.38 41.47 20.40
C TYR A 784 -55.80 40.60 21.59
N ASN A 785 -55.89 39.28 21.41
CA ASN A 785 -56.18 38.32 22.47
C ASN A 785 -55.52 36.94 22.19
N PRO A 786 -54.59 36.45 23.03
CA PRO A 786 -54.05 37.11 24.23
C PRO A 786 -53.23 38.36 23.87
N PHE A 787 -53.14 39.31 24.81
CA PHE A 787 -52.22 40.45 24.76
C PHE A 787 -51.32 40.42 25.99
N ILE A 788 -50.04 40.07 25.79
CA ILE A 788 -49.07 39.89 26.87
C ILE A 788 -47.95 40.92 26.71
N TYR A 789 -47.84 41.85 27.67
CA TYR A 789 -46.81 42.89 27.71
C TYR A 789 -46.41 43.18 29.15
N LYS A 790 -45.10 43.26 29.44
CA LYS A 790 -44.55 43.46 30.81
C LYS A 790 -45.05 42.41 31.82
N GLN A 791 -45.29 41.18 31.34
CA GLN A 791 -45.69 40.01 32.14
C GLN A 791 -44.73 38.85 31.88
N ILE A 792 -44.52 38.02 32.89
CA ILE A 792 -43.65 36.83 32.76
C ILE A 792 -44.29 35.87 31.75
N LEU A 793 -43.55 35.56 30.70
CA LEU A 793 -43.93 34.58 29.66
C LEU A 793 -42.89 33.46 29.63
N ASN A 794 -43.31 32.20 29.70
CA ASN A 794 -42.39 31.07 29.56
C ASN A 794 -42.07 30.83 28.07
N GLU A 795 -40.86 30.35 27.76
CA GLU A 795 -40.47 30.02 26.39
C GLU A 795 -41.37 28.93 25.77
N TYR A 796 -41.86 27.98 26.58
CA TYR A 796 -42.76 26.92 26.10
C TYR A 796 -44.17 27.41 25.78
N ASP A 797 -44.56 28.59 26.30
CA ASP A 797 -45.85 29.23 26.02
C ASP A 797 -45.81 30.07 24.74
N VAL A 798 -44.62 30.27 24.15
CA VAL A 798 -44.44 30.96 22.87
C VAL A 798 -44.70 30.00 21.72
N GLU A 799 -45.85 30.17 21.09
CA GLU A 799 -46.21 29.46 19.87
C GLU A 799 -45.51 30.06 18.66
N ILE A 800 -45.05 29.21 17.74
CA ILE A 800 -44.46 29.60 16.46
C ILE A 800 -45.52 29.37 15.38
N SER A 801 -46.32 30.41 15.08
CA SER A 801 -47.46 30.36 14.17
C SER A 801 -47.56 31.63 13.32
N ASP A 802 -48.36 31.57 12.26
CA ASP A 802 -48.76 32.75 11.48
C ASP A 802 -49.81 33.60 12.21
N ASP A 803 -50.56 32.99 13.14
CA ASP A 803 -51.69 33.63 13.85
C ASP A 803 -51.27 34.41 15.10
N VAL A 804 -49.98 34.37 15.42
CA VAL A 804 -49.39 34.93 16.64
C VAL A 804 -48.23 35.84 16.27
N PHE A 805 -48.20 37.02 16.87
CA PHE A 805 -47.31 38.12 16.50
C PHE A 805 -46.57 38.69 17.70
N ILE A 806 -45.43 39.31 17.39
CA ILE A 806 -44.80 40.28 18.27
C ILE A 806 -45.05 41.69 17.74
N ILE A 807 -45.28 42.65 18.65
CA ILE A 807 -45.35 44.09 18.35
C ILE A 807 -44.33 44.85 19.19
N ASN A 808 -43.87 46.00 18.72
CA ASN A 808 -42.89 46.81 19.45
C ASN A 808 -43.48 47.39 20.76
N ALA A 809 -42.61 47.81 21.67
CA ALA A 809 -43.03 48.40 22.95
C ALA A 809 -43.87 49.69 22.79
N GLU A 810 -43.59 50.52 21.80
CA GLU A 810 -44.32 51.79 21.59
C GLU A 810 -45.78 51.55 21.21
N ASP A 811 -46.04 50.57 20.33
CA ASP A 811 -47.36 50.19 19.88
C ASP A 811 -48.12 49.40 20.95
N ALA A 812 -47.40 48.57 21.73
CA ALA A 812 -47.95 47.94 22.92
C ALA A 812 -48.40 48.99 23.97
N GLU A 813 -47.62 50.05 24.19
CA GLU A 813 -47.98 51.11 25.14
C GLU A 813 -49.18 51.95 24.69
N LYS A 814 -49.35 52.18 23.37
CA LYS A 814 -50.57 52.81 22.84
C LYS A 814 -51.82 52.00 23.16
N HIS A 815 -51.71 50.67 23.24
CA HIS A 815 -52.85 49.77 23.48
C HIS A 815 -53.35 49.78 24.94
N ILE A 816 -52.51 50.20 25.90
CA ILE A 816 -52.83 50.20 27.35
C ILE A 816 -53.25 51.60 27.84
N LYS A 817 -53.07 52.67 27.04
CA LYS A 817 -53.46 54.03 27.46
C LYS A 817 -55.00 54.16 27.51
N PRO A 818 -55.57 54.63 28.64
CA PRO A 818 -57.02 54.83 28.76
C PRO A 818 -57.51 55.90 27.76
N PRO A 819 -58.71 55.74 27.19
CA PRO A 819 -59.25 56.70 26.23
C PRO A 819 -59.59 58.02 26.93
N GLU A 820 -59.18 59.15 26.33
CA GLU A 820 -59.47 60.51 26.80
C GLU A 820 -60.12 61.31 25.66
N LEU A 821 -61.21 62.04 25.97
CA LEU A 821 -61.88 62.90 24.99
C LEU A 821 -60.93 64.02 24.52
N THR A 822 -60.59 64.05 23.23
CA THR A 822 -59.69 65.09 22.66
C THR A 822 -60.36 65.99 21.64
N ARG A 823 -61.47 65.55 21.04
CA ARG A 823 -62.20 66.35 20.04
C ARG A 823 -63.70 66.14 20.15
N ILE A 824 -64.47 67.20 19.91
CA ILE A 824 -65.93 67.16 19.80
C ILE A 824 -66.33 67.65 18.41
N LEU A 825 -67.34 67.03 17.82
CA LEU A 825 -67.90 67.40 16.52
C LEU A 825 -69.39 67.73 16.69
N ILE A 826 -69.87 68.81 16.06
CA ILE A 826 -71.30 69.13 15.95
C ILE A 826 -71.79 68.84 14.54
N THR A 827 -73.02 68.34 14.40
CA THR A 827 -73.68 68.12 13.11
C THR A 827 -75.12 68.61 13.15
N PRO A 828 -75.58 69.42 12.17
CA PRO A 828 -74.81 69.99 11.05
C PRO A 828 -73.88 71.13 11.50
N GLU A 829 -72.76 71.36 10.79
CA GLU A 829 -71.84 72.50 11.08
C GLU A 829 -72.43 73.86 10.65
N TYR A 830 -73.39 73.84 9.71
CA TYR A 830 -74.13 75.02 9.27
C TYR A 830 -75.61 74.69 9.06
N ALA A 831 -76.52 75.56 9.53
CA ALA A 831 -77.96 75.46 9.27
C ALA A 831 -78.60 76.82 8.97
N GLN A 832 -79.63 76.84 8.13
CA GLN A 832 -80.43 78.04 7.85
C GLN A 832 -81.88 77.78 8.24
N VAL A 833 -82.45 78.64 9.09
CA VAL A 833 -83.74 78.41 9.75
C VAL A 833 -84.63 79.66 9.58
N LYS A 834 -85.95 79.49 9.49
CA LYS A 834 -86.89 80.63 9.45
C LYS A 834 -87.22 81.11 10.86
N PRO A 835 -87.57 82.39 11.07
CA PRO A 835 -88.03 82.88 12.38
C PRO A 835 -89.14 81.99 12.95
N GLY A 836 -88.99 81.54 14.20
CA GLY A 836 -89.94 80.65 14.89
C GLY A 836 -89.80 79.14 14.61
N GLN A 837 -88.92 78.70 13.69
CA GLN A 837 -88.66 77.28 13.44
C GLN A 837 -87.53 76.70 14.30
N LYS A 838 -87.49 75.37 14.38
CA LYS A 838 -86.51 74.60 15.17
C LYS A 838 -85.51 73.85 14.29
N GLN A 839 -84.27 73.72 14.75
CA GLN A 839 -83.20 72.95 14.13
C GLN A 839 -82.48 72.10 15.19
N ALA A 840 -82.31 70.79 14.94
CA ALA A 840 -81.57 69.91 15.84
C ALA A 840 -80.07 69.86 15.48
N PHE A 841 -79.22 69.90 16.49
CA PHE A 841 -77.78 69.65 16.41
C PHE A 841 -77.42 68.43 17.25
N SER A 842 -76.62 67.53 16.70
CA SER A 842 -76.08 66.35 17.40
C SER A 842 -74.59 66.51 17.64
N THR A 843 -74.07 65.89 18.71
CA THR A 843 -72.65 65.92 19.05
C THR A 843 -72.02 64.52 19.06
N ARG A 844 -70.76 64.42 18.64
CA ARG A 844 -69.95 63.19 18.68
C ARG A 844 -68.57 63.50 19.25
N GLY A 845 -68.18 62.76 20.29
CA GLY A 845 -66.85 62.84 20.88
C GLY A 845 -65.87 61.89 20.20
N LEU A 846 -64.61 62.30 20.10
CA LEU A 846 -63.50 61.47 19.62
C LEU A 846 -62.38 61.44 20.66
N ASP A 847 -61.84 60.24 20.91
CA ASP A 847 -60.70 60.03 21.79
C ASP A 847 -59.37 60.47 21.12
N GLN A 848 -58.25 60.40 21.84
CA GLN A 848 -56.91 60.71 21.32
C GLN A 848 -56.45 59.86 20.13
N PHE A 849 -57.20 58.82 19.78
CA PHE A 849 -56.96 57.91 18.67
C PHE A 849 -58.04 58.02 17.57
N GLY A 850 -58.96 58.98 17.67
CA GLY A 850 -60.02 59.21 16.67
C GLY A 850 -61.18 58.22 16.73
N ARG A 851 -61.32 57.45 17.82
CA ARG A 851 -62.44 56.51 18.05
C ARG A 851 -63.58 57.22 18.76
N ASP A 852 -64.79 56.67 18.63
CA ASP A 852 -65.97 57.22 19.27
C ASP A 852 -65.83 57.22 20.79
N PHE A 853 -65.95 58.43 21.34
CA PHE A 853 -65.90 58.66 22.77
C PHE A 853 -67.26 59.20 23.22
N GLN A 854 -67.83 58.56 24.23
CA GLN A 854 -69.08 59.00 24.81
C GLN A 854 -68.85 60.29 25.61
N CYS A 855 -69.39 61.41 25.12
CA CYS A 855 -69.31 62.69 25.82
C CYS A 855 -70.24 62.69 27.05
N GLU A 856 -69.68 62.85 28.25
CA GLU A 856 -70.45 63.11 29.47
C GLU A 856 -70.47 64.62 29.79
N GLY A 857 -71.56 65.11 30.39
CA GLY A 857 -71.68 66.52 30.79
C GLY A 857 -71.81 67.52 29.63
N ILE A 858 -72.56 67.16 28.58
CA ILE A 858 -72.79 68.01 27.40
C ILE A 858 -73.58 69.26 27.80
N GLN A 859 -73.04 70.44 27.46
CA GLN A 859 -73.71 71.73 27.60
C GLN A 859 -73.82 72.42 26.24
N TRP A 860 -75.04 72.82 25.89
CA TRP A 860 -75.34 73.58 24.68
C TRP A 860 -75.53 75.05 25.03
N ASP A 861 -74.99 75.93 24.19
CA ASP A 861 -75.11 77.38 24.31
C ASP A 861 -75.33 77.99 22.92
N VAL A 862 -75.95 79.18 22.85
CA VAL A 862 -76.19 79.86 21.57
C VAL A 862 -76.11 81.38 21.71
N THR A 863 -75.52 82.05 20.72
CA THR A 863 -75.34 83.52 20.77
C THR A 863 -76.62 84.32 20.50
N GLY A 864 -77.71 83.69 20.08
CA GLY A 864 -79.05 84.31 19.96
C GLY A 864 -80.13 83.32 19.51
N GLY A 865 -81.33 83.43 20.07
CA GLY A 865 -82.35 82.36 20.10
C GLY A 865 -82.29 81.56 21.42
N GLU A 866 -83.00 80.44 21.48
CA GLU A 866 -82.95 79.50 22.62
C GLU A 866 -82.54 78.11 22.11
N ILE A 867 -81.65 77.41 22.82
CA ILE A 867 -81.30 76.01 22.55
C ILE A 867 -81.58 75.17 23.79
N ASP A 868 -82.23 74.01 23.61
CA ASP A 868 -82.52 73.11 24.72
C ASP A 868 -81.35 72.15 25.02
N GLU A 869 -81.43 71.46 26.16
CA GLU A 869 -80.44 70.49 26.62
C GLU A 869 -80.26 69.30 25.65
N ARG A 870 -81.18 69.11 24.69
CA ARG A 870 -81.12 68.06 23.67
C ARG A 870 -80.47 68.54 22.36
N GLY A 871 -79.96 69.77 22.33
CA GLY A 871 -79.32 70.36 21.16
C GLY A 871 -80.31 70.89 20.12
N VAL A 872 -81.56 71.14 20.49
CA VAL A 872 -82.58 71.69 19.57
C VAL A 872 -82.64 73.19 19.70
N PHE A 873 -82.13 73.89 18.68
CA PHE A 873 -82.15 75.34 18.54
C PHE A 873 -83.53 75.80 18.06
N GLN A 874 -84.08 76.85 18.68
CA GLN A 874 -85.30 77.54 18.27
C GLN A 874 -84.98 78.99 17.88
N ALA A 875 -85.27 79.32 16.61
CA ALA A 875 -84.97 80.62 16.05
C ALA A 875 -85.89 81.72 16.64
N ALA A 876 -85.30 82.81 17.13
CA ALA A 876 -86.02 84.01 17.54
C ALA A 876 -86.66 84.75 16.35
N GLU A 877 -87.53 85.73 16.62
CA GLU A 877 -88.11 86.63 15.60
C GLU A 877 -87.03 87.50 14.91
N GLU A 878 -85.85 87.63 15.52
CA GLU A 878 -84.73 88.44 15.06
C GLU A 878 -83.91 87.73 13.96
N VAL A 879 -83.71 88.43 12.83
CA VAL A 879 -82.98 87.93 11.65
C VAL A 879 -81.48 88.19 11.84
N GLY A 880 -80.66 87.14 11.78
CA GLY A 880 -79.22 87.25 12.08
C GLY A 880 -78.47 85.92 11.92
N ARG A 881 -77.15 85.96 12.17
CA ARG A 881 -76.29 84.76 12.24
C ARG A 881 -75.92 84.51 13.70
N PHE A 882 -76.19 83.32 14.17
CA PHE A 882 -75.92 82.86 15.53
C PHE A 882 -74.96 81.67 15.50
N ILE A 883 -74.28 81.44 16.62
CA ILE A 883 -73.32 80.34 16.78
C ILE A 883 -73.87 79.46 17.89
N VAL A 884 -74.10 78.18 17.55
CA VAL A 884 -74.44 77.12 18.48
C VAL A 884 -73.15 76.47 18.93
N THR A 885 -72.88 76.51 20.23
CA THR A 885 -71.67 75.96 20.83
C THR A 885 -72.05 74.77 21.69
N VAL A 886 -71.38 73.63 21.49
CA VAL A 886 -71.44 72.50 22.41
C VAL A 886 -70.14 72.43 23.18
N SER A 887 -70.22 72.17 24.47
CA SER A 887 -69.06 71.93 25.31
C SER A 887 -69.21 70.67 26.14
N ALA A 888 -68.13 69.89 26.25
CA ALA A 888 -68.03 68.74 27.14
C ALA A 888 -66.57 68.58 27.60
N SER A 889 -66.36 68.33 28.89
CA SER A 889 -65.04 68.12 29.50
C SER A 889 -63.96 69.15 29.11
N GLY A 890 -64.33 70.43 29.00
CA GLY A 890 -63.40 71.54 28.68
C GLY A 890 -63.13 71.78 27.19
N LEU A 891 -63.61 70.92 26.30
CA LEU A 891 -63.53 71.10 24.84
C LEU A 891 -64.81 71.74 24.31
N LYS A 892 -64.69 72.51 23.22
CA LYS A 892 -65.81 73.18 22.56
C LYS A 892 -65.84 72.88 21.07
N ALA A 893 -67.02 72.74 20.50
CA ALA A 893 -67.24 72.77 19.06
C ALA A 893 -68.36 73.76 18.75
N GLU A 894 -68.31 74.37 17.57
CA GLU A 894 -69.21 75.44 17.15
C GLU A 894 -69.86 75.08 15.82
N ALA A 895 -71.13 75.40 15.68
CA ALA A 895 -71.90 75.32 14.45
C ALA A 895 -72.62 76.64 14.21
N GLN A 896 -72.72 77.06 12.95
CA GLN A 896 -73.30 78.34 12.59
C GLN A 896 -74.76 78.17 12.16
N VAL A 897 -75.67 78.95 12.74
CA VAL A 897 -77.09 78.97 12.35
C VAL A 897 -77.52 80.36 11.87
N SER A 898 -78.11 80.45 10.68
CA SER A 898 -78.58 81.72 10.10
C SER A 898 -80.11 81.77 10.09
N VAL A 899 -80.70 82.81 10.69
CA VAL A 899 -82.15 83.04 10.68
C VAL A 899 -82.50 84.11 9.64
N ALA A 900 -83.30 83.78 8.61
CA ALA A 900 -83.67 84.72 7.54
C ALA A 900 -85.09 84.48 6.96
N LYS A 901 -85.76 85.56 6.52
CA LYS A 901 -87.02 85.53 5.75
C LYS A 901 -86.67 85.52 4.24
N GLU A 902 -87.16 84.56 3.46
CA GLU A 902 -86.98 84.47 1.98
C GLU A 902 -87.58 85.72 1.27
N ALA A 903 -87.11 86.27 0.14
CA ALA A 903 -86.25 85.86 -0.99
C ALA A 903 -85.76 87.09 -1.82
N SER A 904 -84.73 86.93 -2.68
CA SER A 904 -84.69 87.38 -4.11
C SER A 904 -83.32 87.17 -4.81
N LYS A 905 -83.39 86.87 -6.13
CA LYS A 905 -82.32 86.57 -7.11
C LYS A 905 -81.61 87.83 -7.68
N GLU A 906 -80.43 87.59 -8.29
CA GLU A 906 -79.66 88.39 -9.30
C GLU A 906 -78.96 89.67 -8.77
N ASP A 907 -77.68 89.97 -9.06
CA ASP A 907 -76.98 90.00 -10.36
C ASP A 907 -75.56 89.38 -10.38
N GLY A 908 -75.29 88.59 -11.42
CA GLY A 908 -73.95 88.20 -11.89
C GLY A 908 -73.58 88.98 -13.15
N LYS A 909 -72.31 89.33 -13.39
CA LYS A 909 -71.30 88.63 -14.23
C LYS A 909 -70.24 89.67 -14.68
N PRO A 910 -69.10 89.35 -15.36
CA PRO A 910 -68.71 88.08 -16.05
C PRO A 910 -67.25 87.63 -15.69
N ILE A 911 -66.59 86.55 -16.15
CA ILE A 911 -66.36 85.81 -17.43
C ILE A 911 -65.58 84.49 -17.05
N PRO A 912 -65.27 83.45 -17.88
CA PRO A 912 -65.90 82.71 -19.00
C PRO A 912 -66.10 81.19 -18.71
N PRO A 913 -66.72 80.40 -19.62
CA PRO A 913 -67.10 78.99 -19.40
C PRO A 913 -66.00 77.96 -19.73
N PRO A 914 -66.06 76.72 -19.20
CA PRO A 914 -65.37 75.60 -19.84
C PRO A 914 -66.13 75.18 -21.11
N PRO A 915 -65.43 74.91 -22.22
CA PRO A 915 -66.02 74.36 -23.43
C PRO A 915 -66.43 72.90 -23.28
N LEU A 916 -67.40 72.55 -24.13
CA LEU A 916 -67.88 71.23 -24.57
C LEU A 916 -67.07 70.00 -24.13
N VAL A 917 -67.82 69.08 -23.51
CA VAL A 917 -67.50 67.67 -23.30
C VAL A 917 -67.13 67.00 -24.63
N GLU A 918 -65.84 66.82 -24.88
CA GLU A 918 -65.38 65.56 -25.47
C GLU A 918 -65.37 64.52 -24.35
N LYS A 919 -65.94 63.33 -24.60
CA LYS A 919 -65.93 62.25 -23.62
C LYS A 919 -64.49 61.82 -23.36
N MET A 920 -63.91 62.33 -22.28
CA MET A 920 -62.53 62.13 -21.90
C MET A 920 -62.50 61.34 -20.60
N MET A 921 -61.81 60.20 -20.59
CA MET A 921 -61.61 59.43 -19.37
C MET A 921 -60.38 59.97 -18.63
N ARG A 922 -60.53 60.46 -17.40
CA ARG A 922 -59.40 60.99 -16.60
C ARG A 922 -59.28 60.27 -15.27
N TRP A 923 -58.05 59.82 -14.98
CA TRP A 923 -57.69 59.22 -13.70
C TRP A 923 -56.39 59.83 -13.17
N SER A 924 -56.35 60.12 -11.88
CA SER A 924 -55.12 60.50 -11.16
C SER A 924 -55.15 59.97 -9.73
N GLY A 925 -54.04 59.37 -9.29
CA GLY A 925 -53.85 58.89 -7.91
C GLY A 925 -52.38 58.61 -7.59
N GLU A 926 -52.05 58.49 -6.30
CA GLU A 926 -50.70 58.11 -5.83
C GLU A 926 -50.48 56.60 -5.92
N ILE A 927 -49.26 56.20 -6.27
CA ILE A 927 -48.85 54.79 -6.34
C ILE A 927 -47.94 54.47 -5.14
N PRO A 928 -48.30 53.48 -4.30
CA PRO A 928 -47.45 53.08 -3.17
C PRO A 928 -46.12 52.46 -3.63
N PRO A 929 -45.01 52.64 -2.87
CA PRO A 929 -43.65 52.24 -3.25
C PRO A 929 -43.46 50.75 -3.61
N GLN A 930 -44.35 49.86 -3.16
CA GLN A 930 -44.21 48.42 -3.28
C GLN A 930 -44.50 47.85 -4.67
N LYS A 931 -45.10 48.61 -5.59
CA LYS A 931 -45.28 48.19 -7.01
C LYS A 931 -44.25 48.80 -7.98
N TRP A 932 -43.22 49.47 -7.47
CA TRP A 932 -42.23 50.28 -8.22
C TRP A 932 -40.90 49.56 -8.57
N MET A 933 -40.71 48.31 -8.14
CA MET A 933 -39.38 47.71 -8.00
C MET A 933 -38.63 47.42 -9.31
N ASN A 934 -39.34 47.13 -10.42
CA ASN A 934 -38.71 46.75 -11.69
C ASN A 934 -38.24 47.94 -12.55
N PHE A 935 -38.79 49.15 -12.34
CA PHE A 935 -38.34 50.37 -13.03
C PHE A 935 -37.20 51.08 -12.27
N TYR A 936 -37.22 50.99 -10.93
CA TYR A 936 -36.18 51.53 -10.06
C TYR A 936 -34.78 50.97 -10.35
N THR A 937 -34.69 49.66 -10.59
CA THR A 937 -33.42 48.92 -10.65
C THR A 937 -32.63 49.13 -11.95
N LYS A 938 -33.25 49.58 -13.05
CA LYS A 938 -32.56 49.71 -14.34
C LYS A 938 -32.29 51.15 -14.81
N VAL A 939 -33.04 52.15 -14.35
CA VAL A 939 -32.95 53.53 -14.87
C VAL A 939 -32.65 54.59 -13.80
N LEU A 940 -33.25 54.49 -12.61
CA LEU A 940 -33.26 55.59 -11.63
C LEU A 940 -32.08 55.63 -10.65
N THR A 941 -31.34 54.54 -10.47
CA THR A 941 -30.14 54.51 -9.61
C THR A 941 -29.02 55.46 -10.06
N LYS A 942 -29.05 55.92 -11.32
CA LYS A 942 -28.05 56.87 -11.83
C LYS A 942 -28.35 58.35 -11.52
N LEU A 943 -29.54 58.70 -10.99
CA LEU A 943 -29.97 60.11 -10.84
C LEU A 943 -30.37 60.50 -9.39
N VAL A 944 -30.15 59.66 -8.38
CA VAL A 944 -30.63 59.89 -7.00
C VAL A 944 -29.68 60.72 -6.11
N SER A 945 -28.47 61.06 -6.56
CA SER A 945 -27.53 61.83 -5.73
C SER A 945 -27.91 63.32 -5.52
N ALA A 946 -29.03 63.82 -6.05
CA ALA A 946 -29.41 65.23 -5.97
C ALA A 946 -30.91 65.47 -5.71
N GLY A 947 -31.53 64.71 -4.80
CA GLY A 947 -32.63 65.15 -3.92
C GLY A 947 -33.87 65.89 -4.47
N GLY A 948 -34.24 65.78 -5.74
CA GLY A 948 -35.29 66.61 -6.33
C GLY A 948 -36.18 65.96 -7.41
N LEU A 949 -36.44 64.65 -7.34
CA LEU A 949 -37.26 63.97 -8.35
C LEU A 949 -38.73 63.85 -7.92
N LYS A 950 -39.65 64.39 -8.72
CA LYS A 950 -41.10 64.17 -8.64
C LYS A 950 -41.55 63.55 -9.96
N VAL A 951 -42.25 62.42 -9.92
CA VAL A 951 -42.80 61.75 -11.11
C VAL A 951 -44.31 61.75 -11.01
N THR A 952 -44.97 62.26 -12.04
CA THR A 952 -46.44 62.30 -12.15
C THR A 952 -46.81 61.54 -13.42
N VAL A 953 -47.63 60.49 -13.29
CA VAL A 953 -48.07 59.68 -14.45
C VAL A 953 -49.50 60.05 -14.77
N HIS A 954 -49.71 60.63 -15.96
CA HIS A 954 -51.02 60.84 -16.55
C HIS A 954 -51.23 59.77 -17.62
N VAL A 955 -52.35 59.04 -17.54
CA VAL A 955 -52.77 58.12 -18.59
C VAL A 955 -54.02 58.73 -19.23
N GLU A 956 -53.88 59.13 -20.49
CA GLU A 956 -54.97 59.61 -21.34
C GLU A 956 -55.13 58.61 -22.50
N SER A 957 -56.37 58.21 -22.77
CA SER A 957 -56.70 57.30 -23.86
C SER A 957 -57.85 57.88 -24.66
N HIS A 958 -57.67 57.98 -25.98
CA HIS A 958 -58.66 58.47 -26.93
C HIS A 958 -59.10 57.33 -27.86
N PRO A 959 -59.92 56.38 -27.40
CA PRO A 959 -60.44 55.33 -28.27
C PRO A 959 -61.46 55.92 -29.25
N GLU A 960 -61.24 55.74 -30.55
CA GLU A 960 -62.20 56.13 -31.59
C GLU A 960 -63.54 55.40 -31.37
N GLY A 961 -64.55 56.13 -30.88
CA GLY A 961 -65.89 55.62 -30.56
C GLY A 961 -66.33 55.77 -29.09
N GLY A 962 -65.41 56.13 -28.19
CA GLY A 962 -65.69 56.25 -26.75
C GLY A 962 -65.78 54.90 -26.01
N LEU A 963 -65.63 54.92 -24.70
CA LEU A 963 -65.74 53.73 -23.85
C LEU A 963 -67.21 53.50 -23.46
N GLY A 964 -67.69 52.26 -23.54
CA GLY A 964 -69.01 51.88 -23.04
C GLY A 964 -69.03 51.77 -21.51
N GLU A 965 -70.17 52.01 -20.85
CA GLU A 965 -70.32 51.96 -19.37
C GLU A 965 -69.75 50.68 -18.75
N ARG A 966 -69.92 49.55 -19.43
CA ARG A 966 -69.44 48.25 -18.97
C ARG A 966 -67.91 48.16 -18.92
N GLN A 967 -67.22 48.79 -19.87
CA GLN A 967 -65.75 48.86 -19.87
C GLN A 967 -65.24 49.82 -18.79
N VAL A 968 -65.96 50.92 -18.53
CA VAL A 968 -65.62 51.85 -17.44
C VAL A 968 -65.74 51.14 -16.10
N ASP A 969 -66.81 50.37 -15.88
CA ASP A 969 -66.99 49.60 -14.64
C ASP A 969 -65.99 48.44 -14.49
N ASP A 970 -65.61 47.77 -15.59
CA ASP A 970 -64.55 46.77 -15.55
C ASP A 970 -63.20 47.40 -15.17
N ILE A 971 -62.90 48.60 -15.67
CA ILE A 971 -61.68 49.34 -15.30
C ILE A 971 -61.74 49.80 -13.85
N ARG A 972 -62.87 50.36 -13.37
CA ARG A 972 -63.04 50.70 -11.94
C ARG A 972 -62.88 49.48 -11.05
N THR A 973 -63.42 48.34 -11.47
CA THR A 973 -63.32 47.07 -10.73
C THR A 973 -61.88 46.57 -10.70
N ALA A 974 -61.15 46.68 -11.81
CA ALA A 974 -59.72 46.35 -11.86
C ALA A 974 -58.88 47.31 -10.99
N LEU A 975 -59.20 48.61 -10.98
CA LEU A 975 -58.53 49.60 -10.13
C LEU A 975 -58.80 49.34 -8.63
N ARG A 976 -60.04 49.01 -8.25
CA ARG A 976 -60.38 48.55 -6.89
C ARG A 976 -59.62 47.29 -6.51
N GLY A 977 -59.57 46.31 -7.41
CA GLY A 977 -58.82 45.06 -7.22
C GLY A 977 -57.31 45.27 -7.04
N LEU A 978 -56.78 46.38 -7.55
CA LEU A 978 -55.39 46.78 -7.39
C LEU A 978 -55.13 47.72 -6.20
N GLY A 979 -56.19 48.10 -5.47
CA GLY A 979 -56.13 48.99 -4.31
C GLY A 979 -55.94 50.47 -4.65
N LEU A 980 -56.27 50.87 -5.87
CA LEU A 980 -56.15 52.26 -6.34
C LEU A 980 -57.52 52.96 -6.30
N ASN A 981 -57.52 54.29 -6.19
CA ASN A 981 -58.74 55.10 -6.30
C ASN A 981 -59.43 54.77 -7.63
N ASP A 982 -60.73 54.52 -7.63
CA ASP A 982 -61.50 54.11 -8.79
C ASP A 982 -62.39 55.23 -9.34
N ASN A 983 -62.17 56.48 -8.89
CA ASN A 983 -62.76 57.67 -9.51
C ASN A 983 -62.19 57.86 -10.92
N VAL A 984 -62.84 57.21 -11.86
CA VAL A 984 -62.70 57.38 -13.29
C VAL A 984 -63.77 58.38 -13.73
N GLU A 985 -63.36 59.60 -14.10
CA GLU A 985 -64.23 60.61 -14.74
C GLU A 985 -64.35 60.35 -16.23
#